data_AF-A0A934AGZ4-F1
#
_entry.id   AF-A0A934AGZ4-F1
#
_cell.length_a   1.000
_cell.length_b   1.000
_cell.length_c   1.000
_cell.angle_alpha   90.00
_cell.angle_beta   90.00
_cell.angle_gamma   90.00
#
_symmetry.space_group_name_H-M   'P 1'
#
loop_
_entity.id
_entity.type
_entity.pdbx_description
1 polymer ?
#
loop_
_entity_poly.entity_id
_entity_poly.type
_entity_poly.pdbx_seq_one_letter_code
_entity_poly.pdbx_strand_id
1 'polypeptide(L)'
;MAEELKKISLQTNPIEADPPHSPLPAQAGRRSFSWKVLLVPLGVIAVIIIALGVMLLPLGGVMAKAKDVVRAGKEAAGAIKNQDLEKTKIALKDTRVQLTALAKEYNKVKPLKFVPILGRYVADGEHALKAGFAGLDAGDKAIEALEPNADLLGLKGKSTFVSGTADERIQTAVKTMNALVPKVNEMAVSIDVLRKELDAIDPARYPKKFFGIVVRDQLQGTKDVIENAANLFVNAQPLLVNLPGMLGEPAEKRYIVLFQNDKELRATGGFITAYAQFRFIKGKAILEQADDIYALDAAKRKTFPAPREILTFHKGVYNLNIRDSNLSPDYKVSMQQFEEMYDTVSGKEKIDGIFAVDTHVLVEVLRILGPTWVYGREFSSEVDKRCDCPKAVYELEDYSTRPVNYVRTARKDVIGILMQTLLQKALGVSPSKYWGSLFQMLLTEINQKHVLAYFHDEAAQRAAESFNMAGRIATATETATLLSYKEGNGWDYLHINNSNMAGAKANMFVSEKVTKDVTVNGDGTVTTKLTVDWKNPYQGSDCGLESGGLCLNAPLRNWVRVYTPSGSKLVESRGTQSPKDSKPVSMETYESLNKTVFEGFLIVNPLGTARLELTYTSPVKSTDGKYRLLIQKQPGTDGDEFTIKLGAKERKKFALAADTELSL
;
A
#
# COMPACT_ATOMS: atom_id res chain seq x y z
N MET A 1 45.30 57.16 41.01
CA MET A 1 43.89 57.18 41.46
C MET A 1 43.73 55.94 42.33
N ALA A 2 44.01 56.02 43.64
CA ALA A 2 43.22 56.69 44.68
C ALA A 2 42.01 55.84 45.10
N GLU A 3 41.71 55.60 46.38
CA GLU A 3 42.50 55.72 47.61
C GLU A 3 41.84 54.83 48.69
N GLU A 4 42.50 54.56 49.81
CA GLU A 4 41.87 53.93 50.98
C GLU A 4 40.78 54.83 51.61
N LEU A 5 40.02 54.30 52.59
CA LEU A 5 39.40 54.93 53.79
C LEU A 5 38.14 54.12 54.18
N LYS A 6 37.80 53.86 55.45
CA LYS A 6 38.52 53.90 56.73
C LYS A 6 37.74 53.05 57.76
N LYS A 7 38.40 52.49 58.78
CA LYS A 7 37.71 51.96 59.99
C LYS A 7 37.11 53.11 60.81
N ILE A 8 35.96 52.89 61.44
CA ILE A 8 35.58 53.56 62.69
C ILE A 8 34.97 52.53 63.67
N SER A 9 35.39 52.60 64.92
CA SER A 9 34.85 51.89 66.09
C SER A 9 35.03 52.79 67.31
N LEU A 10 34.08 52.80 68.26
CA LEU A 10 34.18 53.23 69.68
C LEU A 10 32.80 52.91 70.32
N GLN A 11 32.69 51.99 71.30
CA GLN A 11 32.70 52.19 72.77
C GLN A 11 31.57 53.10 73.30
N THR A 12 30.73 52.66 74.27
CA THR A 12 31.06 52.56 75.71
C THR A 12 30.01 51.75 76.54
N ASN A 13 30.35 51.35 77.78
CA ASN A 13 29.55 50.55 78.75
C ASN A 13 28.84 51.47 79.81
N PRO A 14 28.41 51.03 81.03
CA PRO A 14 27.85 49.76 81.60
C PRO A 14 26.54 49.99 82.43
N ILE A 15 26.08 49.04 83.28
CA ILE A 15 25.71 49.20 84.72
C ILE A 15 25.26 47.86 85.40
N GLU A 16 25.47 47.75 86.72
CA GLU A 16 25.29 46.64 87.71
C GLU A 16 23.87 46.01 87.82
N ALA A 17 23.55 44.79 88.31
CA ALA A 17 24.06 43.81 89.32
C ALA A 17 23.44 43.97 90.76
N ASP A 18 23.17 42.96 91.62
CA ASP A 18 23.48 41.49 91.59
C ASP A 18 22.36 40.53 92.19
N PRO A 19 22.36 39.86 93.39
CA PRO A 19 21.60 38.58 93.64
C PRO A 19 20.72 38.61 94.94
N PRO A 20 20.46 37.55 95.77
CA PRO A 20 20.52 36.06 95.66
C PRO A 20 19.28 35.27 96.23
N HIS A 21 19.28 33.92 96.16
CA HIS A 21 18.97 32.96 97.28
C HIS A 21 19.13 31.47 96.84
N SER A 22 19.60 30.60 97.76
CA SER A 22 19.88 29.14 97.59
C SER A 22 18.78 28.26 98.26
N PRO A 23 18.81 26.89 98.29
CA PRO A 23 19.82 25.92 97.84
C PRO A 23 19.31 24.64 97.09
N LEU A 24 20.26 23.73 96.79
CA LEU A 24 20.17 22.37 96.20
C LEU A 24 19.38 21.34 97.06
N PRO A 25 18.82 20.21 96.51
CA PRO A 25 19.64 19.01 96.22
C PRO A 25 19.22 18.03 95.07
N ALA A 26 20.18 17.14 94.74
CA ALA A 26 20.05 15.75 94.27
C ALA A 26 19.61 15.37 92.82
N GLN A 27 20.62 15.00 92.02
CA GLN A 27 20.71 13.89 91.04
C GLN A 27 19.46 13.37 90.28
N ALA A 28 19.50 13.49 88.94
CA ALA A 28 18.96 12.50 87.99
C ALA A 28 19.88 12.38 86.76
N GLY A 29 20.00 11.17 86.18
CA GLY A 29 21.10 10.82 85.27
C GLY A 29 21.04 11.39 83.85
N ARG A 30 22.21 11.78 83.31
CA ARG A 30 22.40 12.08 81.88
C ARG A 30 22.29 10.79 81.05
N ARG A 31 21.31 10.71 80.14
CA ARG A 31 21.35 9.77 79.01
C ARG A 31 22.25 10.35 77.90
N SER A 32 23.23 9.59 77.44
CA SER A 32 24.08 9.96 76.30
C SER A 32 23.34 9.79 74.98
N PHE A 33 23.42 10.80 74.11
CA PHE A 33 22.90 10.71 72.75
C PHE A 33 23.84 9.85 71.90
N SER A 34 23.35 8.69 71.44
CA SER A 34 24.15 7.71 70.71
C SER A 34 24.18 8.03 69.20
N TRP A 35 25.37 8.35 68.68
CA TRP A 35 25.61 8.53 67.23
C TRP A 35 25.20 7.33 66.36
N LYS A 36 24.93 6.15 66.95
CA LYS A 36 24.52 4.94 66.24
C LYS A 36 23.17 5.07 65.50
N VAL A 37 22.30 6.03 65.86
CA VAL A 37 21.01 6.23 65.18
C VAL A 37 21.17 6.88 63.80
N LEU A 38 22.18 7.76 63.62
CA LEU A 38 22.52 8.36 62.31
C LEU A 38 23.17 7.38 61.33
N LEU A 39 23.68 6.25 61.82
CA LEU A 39 24.24 5.19 60.99
C LEU A 39 23.17 4.26 60.39
N VAL A 40 21.93 4.29 60.88
CA VAL A 40 20.86 3.40 60.37
C VAL A 40 20.43 3.76 58.94
N PRO A 41 20.17 5.03 58.57
CA PRO A 41 19.86 5.39 57.18
C PRO A 41 21.03 5.13 56.23
N LEU A 42 22.26 5.43 56.67
CA LEU A 42 23.49 5.15 55.91
C LEU A 42 23.71 3.65 55.71
N GLY A 43 23.44 2.82 56.72
CA GLY A 43 23.49 1.37 56.64
C GLY A 43 22.44 0.81 55.69
N VAL A 44 21.20 1.33 55.73
CA VAL A 44 20.13 0.95 54.79
C VAL A 44 20.49 1.35 53.36
N ILE A 45 21.02 2.56 53.14
CA ILE A 45 21.49 3.00 51.82
C ILE A 45 22.68 2.15 51.34
N ALA A 46 23.64 1.82 52.21
CA ALA A 46 24.75 0.93 51.87
C ALA A 46 24.27 -0.48 51.53
N VAL A 47 23.32 -1.04 52.28
CA VAL A 47 22.70 -2.34 51.98
C VAL A 47 21.91 -2.27 50.68
N ILE A 48 21.22 -1.18 50.37
CA ILE A 48 20.54 -0.98 49.08
C ILE A 48 21.56 -0.86 47.94
N ILE A 49 22.67 -0.15 48.12
CA ILE A 49 23.74 -0.02 47.10
C ILE A 49 24.47 -1.35 46.89
N ILE A 50 24.73 -2.12 47.94
CA ILE A 50 25.34 -3.46 47.84
C ILE A 50 24.34 -4.44 47.22
N ALA A 51 23.07 -4.42 47.63
CA ALA A 51 22.02 -5.23 47.01
C ALA A 51 21.83 -4.88 45.53
N LEU A 52 21.79 -3.59 45.17
CA LEU A 52 21.78 -3.13 43.78
C LEU A 52 23.04 -3.59 43.06
N GLY A 53 24.24 -3.40 43.62
CA GLY A 53 25.50 -3.86 43.03
C GLY A 53 25.50 -5.36 42.75
N VAL A 54 25.08 -6.18 43.71
CA VAL A 54 24.92 -7.63 43.59
C VAL A 54 23.84 -8.01 42.56
N MET A 55 22.72 -7.28 42.51
CA MET A 55 21.68 -7.45 41.49
C MET A 55 22.10 -6.98 40.09
N LEU A 56 23.08 -6.07 39.99
CA LEU A 56 23.65 -5.56 38.74
C LEU A 56 24.81 -6.45 38.22
N LEU A 57 25.48 -7.23 39.06
CA LEU A 57 26.53 -8.19 38.64
C LEU A 57 26.12 -9.09 37.45
N PRO A 58 24.89 -9.65 37.37
CA PRO A 58 24.50 -10.51 36.27
C PRO A 58 24.30 -9.75 34.95
N LEU A 59 24.21 -8.42 34.94
CA LEU A 59 24.14 -7.64 33.69
C LEU A 59 25.39 -7.82 32.82
N GLY A 60 26.56 -8.06 33.42
CA GLY A 60 27.77 -8.40 32.68
C GLY A 60 27.63 -9.73 31.92
N GLY A 61 27.05 -10.74 32.59
CA GLY A 61 26.72 -12.04 31.98
C GLY A 61 25.66 -11.92 30.88
N VAL A 62 24.61 -11.14 31.13
CA VAL A 62 23.57 -10.81 30.14
C VAL A 62 24.18 -10.12 28.91
N MET A 63 25.07 -9.14 29.08
CA MET A 63 25.73 -8.50 27.94
C MET A 63 26.65 -9.43 27.16
N ALA A 64 27.36 -10.35 27.84
CA ALA A 64 28.16 -11.37 27.16
C ALA A 64 27.26 -12.30 26.31
N LYS A 65 26.16 -12.80 26.88
CA LYS A 65 25.20 -13.66 26.15
C LYS A 65 24.41 -12.92 25.08
N ALA A 66 24.17 -11.62 25.23
CA ALA A 66 23.58 -10.80 24.16
C ALA A 66 24.51 -10.69 22.94
N LYS A 67 25.83 -10.59 23.15
CA LYS A 67 26.81 -10.63 22.04
C LYS A 67 26.82 -12.00 21.34
N ASP A 68 26.72 -13.10 22.09
CA ASP A 68 26.61 -14.45 21.52
C ASP A 68 25.37 -14.59 20.62
N VAL A 69 24.21 -14.09 21.09
CA VAL A 69 22.95 -14.06 20.31
C VAL A 69 23.08 -13.18 19.05
N VAL A 70 23.68 -11.99 19.15
CA VAL A 70 23.87 -11.10 17.99
C VAL A 70 24.82 -11.71 16.95
N ARG A 71 25.83 -12.49 17.38
CA ARG A 71 26.70 -13.24 16.47
C ARG A 71 25.91 -14.33 15.74
N ALA A 72 25.24 -15.22 16.46
CA ALA A 72 24.46 -16.32 15.87
C ALA A 72 23.34 -15.80 14.96
N GLY A 73 22.63 -14.73 15.36
CA GLY A 73 21.59 -14.10 14.55
C GLY A 73 22.12 -13.46 13.26
N LYS A 74 23.36 -12.94 13.25
CA LYS A 74 24.02 -12.47 12.01
C LYS A 74 24.40 -13.62 11.08
N GLU A 75 24.84 -14.75 11.64
CA GLU A 75 25.11 -15.97 10.87
C GLU A 75 23.82 -16.52 10.24
N ALA A 76 22.71 -16.53 10.98
CA ALA A 76 21.39 -16.90 10.46
C ALA A 76 20.89 -15.95 9.36
N ALA A 77 20.97 -14.63 9.58
CA ALA A 77 20.62 -13.64 8.56
C ALA A 77 21.49 -13.78 7.29
N GLY A 78 22.77 -14.13 7.45
CA GLY A 78 23.68 -14.45 6.34
C GLY A 78 23.27 -15.71 5.58
N ALA A 79 22.85 -16.77 6.27
CA ALA A 79 22.37 -18.00 5.65
C ALA A 79 21.06 -17.79 4.85
N ILE A 80 20.10 -17.06 5.43
CA ILE A 80 18.85 -16.65 4.78
C ILE A 80 19.15 -15.86 3.51
N LYS A 81 20.00 -14.83 3.60
CA LYS A 81 20.40 -14.00 2.45
C LYS A 81 21.05 -14.81 1.32
N ASN A 82 21.73 -15.90 1.65
CA ASN A 82 22.41 -16.78 0.70
C ASN A 82 21.54 -17.93 0.16
N GLN A 83 20.25 -17.99 0.54
CA GLN A 83 19.26 -19.01 0.14
C GLN A 83 19.72 -20.45 0.43
N ASP A 84 20.44 -20.61 1.55
CA ASP A 84 21.04 -21.86 2.00
C ASP A 84 20.20 -22.44 3.16
N LEU A 85 19.24 -23.31 2.84
CA LEU A 85 18.22 -23.77 3.79
C LEU A 85 18.86 -24.59 4.93
N GLU A 86 19.80 -25.48 4.61
CA GLU A 86 20.53 -26.29 5.59
C GLU A 86 21.35 -25.42 6.55
N LYS A 87 22.13 -24.45 6.05
CA LYS A 87 22.84 -23.51 6.95
C LYS A 87 21.87 -22.65 7.75
N THR A 88 20.73 -22.28 7.19
CA THR A 88 19.71 -21.50 7.90
C THR A 88 19.15 -22.31 9.08
N LYS A 89 18.82 -23.59 8.87
CA LYS A 89 18.35 -24.53 9.91
C LYS A 89 19.36 -24.68 11.05
N ILE A 90 20.64 -24.82 10.71
CA ILE A 90 21.73 -24.91 11.70
C ILE A 90 21.88 -23.58 12.47
N ALA A 91 21.86 -22.44 11.78
CA ALA A 91 22.09 -21.13 12.38
C ALA A 91 20.90 -20.63 13.23
N LEU A 92 19.65 -20.91 12.85
CA LEU A 92 18.49 -20.67 13.72
C LEU A 92 18.56 -21.52 14.99
N LYS A 93 19.00 -22.79 14.87
CA LYS A 93 19.20 -23.67 16.02
C LYS A 93 20.29 -23.16 16.98
N ASP A 94 21.45 -22.71 16.49
CA ASP A 94 22.45 -22.06 17.36
C ASP A 94 21.88 -20.78 17.98
N THR A 95 21.20 -19.94 17.19
CA THR A 95 20.57 -18.71 17.70
C THR A 95 19.58 -19.00 18.83
N ARG A 96 18.77 -20.07 18.72
CA ARG A 96 17.87 -20.55 19.77
C ARG A 96 18.62 -21.03 21.02
N VAL A 97 19.76 -21.73 20.86
CA VAL A 97 20.62 -22.13 21.97
C VAL A 97 21.23 -20.91 22.69
N GLN A 98 21.79 -19.95 21.95
CA GLN A 98 22.34 -18.73 22.53
C GLN A 98 21.25 -17.88 23.19
N LEU A 99 20.05 -17.79 22.60
CA LEU A 99 18.92 -17.05 23.16
C LEU A 99 18.39 -17.71 24.44
N THR A 100 18.39 -19.05 24.50
CA THR A 100 18.05 -19.81 25.72
C THR A 100 19.08 -19.60 26.81
N ALA A 101 20.38 -19.56 26.48
CA ALA A 101 21.44 -19.21 27.42
C ALA A 101 21.31 -17.77 27.92
N LEU A 102 21.01 -16.81 27.03
CA LEU A 102 20.71 -15.43 27.39
C LEU A 102 19.49 -15.34 28.31
N ALA A 103 18.38 -15.99 27.99
CA ALA A 103 17.17 -15.98 28.81
C ALA A 103 17.40 -16.60 30.21
N LYS A 104 18.21 -17.66 30.30
CA LYS A 104 18.63 -18.25 31.58
C LYS A 104 19.47 -17.28 32.42
N GLU A 105 20.38 -16.53 31.79
CA GLU A 105 21.15 -15.49 32.47
C GLU A 105 20.27 -14.29 32.85
N TYR A 106 19.33 -13.91 31.99
CA TYR A 106 18.38 -12.83 32.20
C TYR A 106 17.41 -13.11 33.35
N ASN A 107 17.05 -14.37 33.59
CA ASN A 107 16.27 -14.76 34.77
C ASN A 107 16.96 -14.36 36.09
N LYS A 108 18.29 -14.19 36.13
CA LYS A 108 19.01 -13.69 37.31
C LYS A 108 18.81 -12.20 37.57
N VAL A 109 18.51 -11.40 36.53
CA VAL A 109 18.20 -9.96 36.69
C VAL A 109 16.72 -9.68 36.87
N LYS A 110 15.82 -10.66 36.74
CA LYS A 110 14.37 -10.48 36.99
C LYS A 110 14.00 -9.79 38.31
N PRO A 111 14.68 -10.01 39.46
CA PRO A 111 14.39 -9.27 40.69
C PRO A 111 14.54 -7.74 40.56
N LEU A 112 15.38 -7.24 39.63
CA LEU A 112 15.48 -5.80 39.35
C LEU A 112 14.19 -5.21 38.73
N LYS A 113 13.23 -6.03 38.28
CA LYS A 113 11.93 -5.57 37.77
C LYS A 113 11.13 -4.76 38.80
N PHE A 114 11.36 -4.98 40.09
CA PHE A 114 10.71 -4.22 41.17
C PHE A 114 11.46 -2.93 41.55
N VAL A 115 12.66 -2.68 41.01
CA VAL A 115 13.43 -1.48 41.30
C VAL A 115 12.94 -0.31 40.42
N PRO A 116 12.61 0.86 40.99
CA PRO A 116 12.24 2.04 40.21
C PRO A 116 13.27 2.38 39.13
N ILE A 117 12.79 2.85 37.96
CA ILE A 117 13.58 3.14 36.76
C ILE A 117 14.20 1.88 36.13
N LEU A 118 15.04 1.12 36.84
CA LEU A 118 15.71 -0.09 36.32
C LEU A 118 14.70 -1.15 35.84
N GLY A 119 13.60 -1.36 36.57
CA GLY A 119 12.62 -2.38 36.25
C GLY A 119 11.93 -2.22 34.90
N ARG A 120 11.91 -1.00 34.32
CA ARG A 120 11.39 -0.75 32.97
C ARG A 120 12.30 -1.36 31.90
N TYR A 121 13.61 -1.17 32.02
CA TYR A 121 14.59 -1.78 31.11
C TYR A 121 14.65 -3.31 31.27
N VAL A 122 14.35 -3.82 32.48
CA VAL A 122 14.22 -5.27 32.72
C VAL A 122 12.98 -5.83 32.02
N ALA A 123 11.85 -5.11 32.05
CA ALA A 123 10.67 -5.48 31.27
C ALA A 123 10.95 -5.43 29.76
N ASP A 124 11.60 -4.36 29.25
CA ASP A 124 11.94 -4.23 27.83
C ASP A 124 12.82 -5.39 27.31
N GLY A 125 13.75 -5.91 28.14
CA GLY A 125 14.52 -7.09 27.77
C GLY A 125 13.76 -8.42 27.91
N GLU A 126 12.79 -8.55 28.82
CA GLU A 126 11.85 -9.69 28.82
C GLU A 126 11.02 -9.72 27.53
N HIS A 127 10.52 -8.56 27.10
CA HIS A 127 9.81 -8.37 25.84
C HIS A 127 10.69 -8.72 24.63
N ALA A 128 11.92 -8.21 24.57
CA ALA A 128 12.89 -8.53 23.51
C ALA A 128 13.23 -10.02 23.43
N LEU A 129 13.36 -10.71 24.57
CA LEU A 129 13.60 -12.16 24.62
C LEU A 129 12.43 -12.95 24.03
N LYS A 130 11.19 -12.62 24.42
CA LYS A 130 10.00 -13.29 23.88
C LYS A 130 9.82 -13.01 22.39
N ALA A 131 10.03 -11.78 21.94
CA ALA A 131 10.03 -11.42 20.52
C ALA A 131 11.08 -12.24 19.74
N GLY A 132 12.28 -12.41 20.33
CA GLY A 132 13.32 -13.28 19.77
C GLY A 132 12.89 -14.75 19.64
N PHE A 133 12.28 -15.33 20.67
CA PHE A 133 11.76 -16.70 20.60
C PHE A 133 10.63 -16.83 19.58
N ALA A 134 9.68 -15.89 19.55
CA ALA A 134 8.59 -15.87 18.60
C ALA A 134 9.08 -15.73 17.14
N GLY A 135 10.13 -14.93 16.90
CA GLY A 135 10.81 -14.83 15.60
C GLY A 135 11.50 -16.13 15.19
N LEU A 136 12.17 -16.82 16.12
CA LEU A 136 12.75 -18.15 15.87
C LEU A 136 11.66 -19.21 15.64
N ASP A 137 10.55 -19.15 16.37
CA ASP A 137 9.40 -20.06 16.19
C ASP A 137 8.72 -19.84 14.83
N ALA A 138 8.74 -18.63 14.28
CA ALA A 138 8.30 -18.36 12.90
C ALA A 138 9.32 -18.86 11.88
N GLY A 139 10.63 -18.66 12.13
CA GLY A 139 11.71 -19.14 11.27
C GLY A 139 11.76 -20.66 11.15
N ASP A 140 11.62 -21.39 12.26
CA ASP A 140 11.60 -22.86 12.25
C ASP A 140 10.39 -23.39 11.44
N LYS A 141 9.19 -22.80 11.61
CA LYS A 141 8.00 -23.13 10.80
C LYS A 141 8.19 -22.81 9.31
N ALA A 142 8.90 -21.74 8.99
CA ALA A 142 9.24 -21.40 7.60
C ALA A 142 10.15 -22.48 7.00
N ILE A 143 11.12 -22.99 7.75
CA ILE A 143 11.97 -24.11 7.31
C ILE A 143 11.15 -25.38 7.15
N GLU A 144 10.30 -25.75 8.12
CA GLU A 144 9.40 -26.92 8.02
C GLU A 144 8.48 -26.86 6.80
N ALA A 145 8.03 -25.66 6.42
CA ALA A 145 7.23 -25.44 5.22
C ALA A 145 8.06 -25.58 3.92
N LEU A 146 9.28 -25.01 3.90
CA LEU A 146 10.13 -24.96 2.72
C LEU A 146 10.88 -26.28 2.46
N GLU A 147 11.27 -27.02 3.50
CA GLU A 147 12.13 -28.22 3.42
C GLU A 147 11.58 -29.32 2.48
N PRO A 148 10.28 -29.69 2.49
CA PRO A 148 9.75 -30.69 1.55
C PRO A 148 9.75 -30.22 0.08
N ASN A 149 9.94 -28.93 -0.17
CA ASN A 149 9.78 -28.29 -1.49
C ASN A 149 11.00 -27.44 -1.88
N ALA A 150 12.13 -27.55 -1.16
CA ALA A 150 13.26 -26.64 -1.30
C ALA A 150 13.85 -26.64 -2.73
N ASP A 151 13.89 -27.83 -3.33
CA ASP A 151 14.36 -28.05 -4.70
C ASP A 151 13.40 -27.48 -5.77
N LEU A 152 12.10 -27.39 -5.47
CA LEU A 152 11.09 -26.76 -6.34
C LEU A 152 11.22 -25.23 -6.35
N LEU A 153 11.63 -24.66 -5.22
CA LEU A 153 11.73 -23.22 -4.98
C LEU A 153 13.10 -22.64 -5.35
N GLY A 154 14.00 -23.45 -5.92
CA GLY A 154 15.34 -23.02 -6.34
C GLY A 154 16.28 -22.67 -5.17
N LEU A 155 15.97 -23.12 -3.96
CA LEU A 155 16.87 -23.02 -2.81
C LEU A 155 18.04 -23.99 -3.00
N LYS A 156 19.17 -23.75 -2.34
CA LYS A 156 20.35 -24.63 -2.48
C LYS A 156 20.10 -25.99 -1.82
N GLY A 157 19.66 -26.95 -2.65
CA GLY A 157 19.34 -28.35 -2.33
C GLY A 157 19.64 -29.28 -3.51
N LYS A 158 19.11 -30.51 -3.49
CA LYS A 158 19.35 -31.55 -4.53
C LYS A 158 18.55 -31.26 -5.80
N SER A 159 19.13 -30.43 -6.67
CA SER A 159 18.57 -30.00 -7.95
C SER A 159 17.97 -31.14 -8.80
N THR A 160 16.65 -31.31 -8.75
CA THR A 160 15.89 -32.29 -9.55
C THR A 160 14.74 -31.67 -10.34
N PHE A 161 14.47 -30.37 -10.19
CA PHE A 161 13.35 -29.68 -10.85
C PHE A 161 13.63 -29.32 -12.33
N VAL A 162 13.85 -30.35 -13.16
CA VAL A 162 13.96 -30.24 -14.64
C VAL A 162 13.22 -31.38 -15.35
N SER A 163 12.08 -31.82 -14.82
CA SER A 163 11.15 -32.74 -15.50
C SER A 163 9.72 -32.21 -15.44
N GLY A 164 8.91 -32.60 -16.44
CA GLY A 164 7.53 -32.11 -16.61
C GLY A 164 7.41 -30.82 -17.44
N THR A 165 6.24 -30.69 -18.05
CA THR A 165 5.73 -29.54 -18.81
C THR A 165 5.53 -28.30 -17.93
N ALA A 166 5.33 -27.13 -18.53
CA ALA A 166 5.04 -25.91 -17.78
C ALA A 166 3.78 -26.02 -16.91
N ASP A 167 2.71 -26.62 -17.45
CA ASP A 167 1.46 -26.86 -16.72
C ASP A 167 1.65 -27.71 -15.47
N GLU A 168 2.41 -28.82 -15.58
CA GLU A 168 2.70 -29.71 -14.44
C GLU A 168 3.51 -28.99 -13.36
N ARG A 169 4.42 -28.09 -13.74
CA ARG A 169 5.19 -27.25 -12.81
C ARG A 169 4.30 -26.24 -12.09
N ILE A 170 3.39 -25.56 -12.80
CA ILE A 170 2.38 -24.67 -12.20
C ILE A 170 1.52 -25.45 -11.21
N GLN A 171 0.98 -26.61 -11.62
CA GLN A 171 0.11 -27.42 -10.77
C GLN A 171 0.83 -27.96 -9.53
N THR A 172 2.11 -28.31 -9.65
CA THR A 172 2.94 -28.70 -8.52
C THR A 172 3.17 -27.52 -7.57
N ALA A 173 3.46 -26.32 -8.10
CA ALA A 173 3.62 -25.11 -7.29
C ALA A 173 2.32 -24.72 -6.55
N VAL A 174 1.15 -24.79 -7.19
CA VAL A 174 -0.14 -24.48 -6.54
C VAL A 174 -0.51 -25.50 -5.46
N LYS A 175 -0.33 -26.80 -5.72
CA LYS A 175 -0.51 -27.85 -4.70
C LYS A 175 0.44 -27.67 -3.52
N THR A 176 1.70 -27.31 -3.82
CA THR A 176 2.70 -26.97 -2.81
C THR A 176 2.21 -25.82 -1.96
N MET A 177 1.86 -24.67 -2.55
CA MET A 177 1.33 -23.51 -1.82
C MET A 177 0.13 -23.89 -0.94
N ASN A 178 -0.82 -24.69 -1.44
CA ASN A 178 -1.94 -25.19 -0.65
C ASN A 178 -1.50 -26.00 0.58
N ALA A 179 -0.51 -26.89 0.43
CA ALA A 179 0.08 -27.64 1.54
C ALA A 179 0.85 -26.76 2.55
N LEU A 180 1.32 -25.57 2.14
CA LEU A 180 1.98 -24.61 3.04
C LEU A 180 0.99 -23.76 3.86
N VAL A 181 -0.28 -23.67 3.47
CA VAL A 181 -1.30 -22.81 4.13
C VAL A 181 -1.37 -23.01 5.67
N PRO A 182 -1.37 -24.25 6.22
CA PRO A 182 -1.35 -24.44 7.67
C PRO A 182 -0.12 -23.81 8.33
N LYS A 183 1.07 -24.00 7.73
CA LYS A 183 2.32 -23.42 8.24
C LYS A 183 2.36 -21.89 8.11
N VAL A 184 1.76 -21.33 7.06
CA VAL A 184 1.59 -19.86 6.91
C VAL A 184 0.73 -19.29 8.06
N ASN A 185 -0.34 -19.99 8.45
CA ASN A 185 -1.16 -19.59 9.60
C ASN A 185 -0.42 -19.76 10.94
N GLU A 186 0.31 -20.86 11.14
CA GLU A 186 1.14 -21.04 12.33
C GLU A 186 2.27 -19.98 12.43
N MET A 187 2.87 -19.58 11.31
CA MET A 187 3.85 -18.49 11.25
C MET A 187 3.22 -17.14 11.64
N ALA A 188 2.01 -16.85 11.15
CA ALA A 188 1.30 -15.61 11.48
C ALA A 188 1.06 -15.45 12.99
N VAL A 189 0.70 -16.52 13.70
CA VAL A 189 0.56 -16.52 15.17
C VAL A 189 1.89 -16.16 15.84
N SER A 190 3.00 -16.77 15.43
CA SER A 190 4.32 -16.43 15.96
C SER A 190 4.74 -14.98 15.64
N ILE A 191 4.41 -14.47 14.45
CA ILE A 191 4.75 -13.10 14.04
C ILE A 191 3.88 -12.05 14.75
N ASP A 192 2.61 -12.35 15.04
CA ASP A 192 1.74 -11.51 15.87
C ASP A 192 2.23 -11.41 17.33
N VAL A 193 2.70 -12.52 17.93
CA VAL A 193 3.36 -12.49 19.24
C VAL A 193 4.64 -11.66 19.20
N LEU A 194 5.48 -11.82 18.17
CA LEU A 194 6.68 -11.00 17.98
C LEU A 194 6.34 -9.50 17.92
N ARG A 195 5.30 -9.12 17.17
CA ARG A 195 4.86 -7.72 17.07
C ARG A 195 4.40 -7.17 18.42
N LYS A 196 3.50 -7.85 19.11
CA LYS A 196 2.97 -7.44 20.43
C LYS A 196 4.07 -7.25 21.48
N GLU A 197 5.09 -8.10 21.44
CA GLU A 197 6.23 -7.99 22.37
C GLU A 197 7.21 -6.89 21.93
N LEU A 198 7.40 -6.61 20.63
CA LEU A 198 8.18 -5.44 20.16
C LEU A 198 7.48 -4.11 20.45
N ASP A 199 6.17 -4.03 20.25
CA ASP A 199 5.34 -2.86 20.54
C ASP A 199 5.50 -2.40 22.01
N ALA A 200 5.60 -3.35 22.93
CA ALA A 200 5.79 -3.11 24.37
C ALA A 200 7.17 -2.50 24.72
N ILE A 201 8.17 -2.64 23.85
CA ILE A 201 9.49 -2.02 24.00
C ILE A 201 9.41 -0.54 23.61
N ASP A 202 9.88 0.33 24.49
CA ASP A 202 9.82 1.78 24.34
C ASP A 202 11.23 2.40 24.23
N PRO A 203 11.68 2.73 23.00
CA PRO A 203 13.01 3.31 22.78
C PRO A 203 13.22 4.67 23.47
N ALA A 204 12.16 5.42 23.81
CA ALA A 204 12.30 6.73 24.45
C ALA A 204 12.88 6.63 25.88
N ARG A 205 12.75 5.47 26.54
CA ARG A 205 13.39 5.17 27.84
C ARG A 205 14.92 5.20 27.74
N TYR A 206 15.49 4.79 26.62
CA TYR A 206 16.94 4.70 26.44
C TYR A 206 17.55 6.08 26.15
N PRO A 207 18.74 6.41 26.68
CA PRO A 207 19.39 7.68 26.36
C PRO A 207 19.83 7.75 24.89
N LYS A 208 19.83 8.95 24.30
CA LYS A 208 20.30 9.15 22.90
C LYS A 208 21.73 8.65 22.69
N LYS A 209 22.61 8.91 23.65
CA LYS A 209 23.99 8.40 23.68
C LYS A 209 24.32 7.79 25.04
N PHE A 210 25.06 6.69 25.04
CA PHE A 210 25.59 6.04 26.24
C PHE A 210 27.04 5.61 25.95
N PHE A 211 28.02 6.14 26.71
CA PHE A 211 29.45 5.92 26.48
C PHE A 211 29.89 6.05 24.99
N GLY A 212 29.41 7.09 24.31
CA GLY A 212 29.71 7.36 22.90
C GLY A 212 28.88 6.57 21.86
N ILE A 213 28.17 5.51 22.28
CA ILE A 213 27.30 4.70 21.41
C ILE A 213 25.92 5.37 21.30
N VAL A 214 25.35 5.43 20.10
CA VAL A 214 23.98 5.93 19.85
C VAL A 214 22.99 4.79 20.10
N VAL A 215 22.38 4.75 21.29
CA VAL A 215 21.57 3.60 21.73
C VAL A 215 20.12 3.73 21.27
N ARG A 216 19.46 4.86 21.56
CA ARG A 216 18.04 5.07 21.23
C ARG A 216 17.75 4.88 19.74
N ASP A 217 18.49 5.56 18.89
CA ASP A 217 18.19 5.61 17.46
C ASP A 217 18.51 4.27 16.78
N GLN A 218 19.52 3.53 17.28
CA GLN A 218 19.82 2.16 16.83
C GLN A 218 18.74 1.16 17.28
N LEU A 219 18.22 1.28 18.51
CA LEU A 219 17.12 0.45 19.00
C LEU A 219 15.84 0.72 18.20
N GLN A 220 15.50 1.98 17.97
CA GLN A 220 14.36 2.39 17.13
C GLN A 220 14.50 1.82 15.72
N GLY A 221 15.61 2.08 15.02
CA GLY A 221 15.80 1.57 13.66
C GLY A 221 15.81 0.03 13.56
N THR A 222 16.25 -0.67 14.61
CA THR A 222 16.15 -2.14 14.68
C THR A 222 14.71 -2.61 14.86
N LYS A 223 13.96 -1.95 15.76
CA LYS A 223 12.52 -2.19 15.98
C LYS A 223 11.74 -1.96 14.68
N ASP A 224 11.94 -0.80 14.05
CA ASP A 224 11.29 -0.41 12.79
C ASP A 224 11.53 -1.45 11.68
N VAL A 225 12.76 -1.94 11.50
CA VAL A 225 13.07 -2.95 10.47
C VAL A 225 12.34 -4.27 10.72
N ILE A 226 12.28 -4.73 11.97
CA ILE A 226 11.61 -5.99 12.31
C ILE A 226 10.08 -5.84 12.21
N GLU A 227 9.54 -4.72 12.69
CA GLU A 227 8.10 -4.41 12.59
C GLU A 227 7.65 -4.27 11.14
N ASN A 228 8.43 -3.59 10.29
CA ASN A 228 8.11 -3.50 8.85
C ASN A 228 8.11 -4.87 8.17
N ALA A 229 9.07 -5.76 8.49
CA ALA A 229 9.08 -7.13 7.97
C ALA A 229 7.91 -7.97 8.48
N ALA A 230 7.57 -7.84 9.76
CA ALA A 230 6.44 -8.52 10.38
C ALA A 230 5.08 -8.03 9.84
N ASN A 231 4.93 -6.72 9.66
CA ASN A 231 3.78 -6.08 9.03
C ASN A 231 3.63 -6.55 7.58
N LEU A 232 4.71 -6.58 6.80
CA LEU A 232 4.69 -7.10 5.43
C LEU A 232 4.20 -8.56 5.38
N PHE A 233 4.69 -9.43 6.27
CA PHE A 233 4.20 -10.81 6.34
C PHE A 233 2.72 -10.89 6.72
N VAL A 234 2.28 -10.19 7.77
CA VAL A 234 0.87 -10.21 8.22
C VAL A 234 -0.07 -9.64 7.16
N ASN A 235 0.36 -8.60 6.43
CA ASN A 235 -0.38 -8.03 5.32
C ASN A 235 -0.41 -9.00 4.11
N ALA A 236 0.62 -9.83 3.94
CA ALA A 236 0.71 -10.83 2.88
C ALA A 236 -0.01 -12.14 3.17
N GLN A 237 -0.16 -12.53 4.44
CA GLN A 237 -0.77 -13.79 4.86
C GLN A 237 -2.17 -14.01 4.25
N PRO A 238 -3.11 -13.04 4.21
CA PRO A 238 -4.42 -13.25 3.58
C PRO A 238 -4.31 -13.66 2.10
N LEU A 239 -3.40 -13.05 1.34
CA LEU A 239 -3.18 -13.43 -0.06
C LEU A 239 -2.52 -14.81 -0.15
N LEU A 240 -1.46 -15.08 0.61
CA LEU A 240 -0.78 -16.38 0.59
C LEU A 240 -1.71 -17.56 0.95
N VAL A 241 -2.65 -17.34 1.86
CA VAL A 241 -3.64 -18.34 2.30
C VAL A 241 -4.72 -18.57 1.24
N ASN A 242 -5.20 -17.51 0.57
CA ASN A 242 -6.29 -17.62 -0.40
C ASN A 242 -5.83 -17.89 -1.84
N LEU A 243 -4.56 -17.60 -2.19
CA LEU A 243 -4.03 -17.73 -3.55
C LEU A 243 -4.21 -19.15 -4.16
N PRO A 244 -4.05 -20.27 -3.43
CA PRO A 244 -4.34 -21.60 -3.99
C PRO A 244 -5.82 -21.76 -4.38
N GLY A 245 -6.73 -21.29 -3.53
CA GLY A 245 -8.18 -21.25 -3.80
C GLY A 245 -8.53 -20.36 -4.98
N MET A 246 -7.88 -19.19 -5.08
CA MET A 246 -8.01 -18.29 -6.22
C MET A 246 -7.50 -18.93 -7.52
N LEU A 247 -6.46 -19.76 -7.46
CA LEU A 247 -5.89 -20.49 -8.59
C LEU A 247 -6.60 -21.83 -8.90
N GLY A 248 -7.71 -22.14 -8.23
CA GLY A 248 -8.51 -23.33 -8.53
C GLY A 248 -8.01 -24.63 -7.89
N GLU A 249 -7.48 -24.57 -6.67
CA GLU A 249 -7.19 -25.72 -5.81
C GLU A 249 -7.90 -25.52 -4.44
N PRO A 250 -8.74 -26.45 -3.97
CA PRO A 250 -9.00 -27.78 -4.53
C PRO A 250 -10.06 -27.83 -5.63
N ALA A 251 -10.95 -26.84 -5.71
CA ALA A 251 -12.05 -26.76 -6.69
C ALA A 251 -11.70 -25.80 -7.83
N GLU A 252 -12.12 -26.13 -9.07
CA GLU A 252 -11.91 -25.25 -10.23
C GLU A 252 -12.60 -23.88 -10.04
N LYS A 253 -12.02 -22.84 -10.65
CA LYS A 253 -12.53 -21.46 -10.60
C LYS A 253 -12.76 -20.91 -12.01
N ARG A 254 -13.78 -20.09 -12.20
CA ARG A 254 -14.03 -19.36 -13.45
C ARG A 254 -13.93 -17.86 -13.23
N TYR A 255 -13.17 -17.16 -14.06
CA TYR A 255 -13.06 -15.71 -14.00
C TYR A 255 -13.29 -15.08 -15.35
N ILE A 256 -13.91 -13.90 -15.36
CA ILE A 256 -13.84 -12.99 -16.49
C ILE A 256 -12.61 -12.09 -16.33
N VAL A 257 -11.85 -11.91 -17.41
CA VAL A 257 -10.85 -10.86 -17.57
C VAL A 257 -11.43 -9.84 -18.53
N LEU A 258 -11.65 -8.61 -18.06
CA LEU A 258 -12.08 -7.48 -18.85
C LEU A 258 -10.86 -6.74 -19.40
N PHE A 259 -10.84 -6.53 -20.71
CA PHE A 259 -9.83 -5.71 -21.36
C PHE A 259 -10.34 -4.27 -21.44
N GLN A 260 -9.62 -3.34 -20.79
CA GLN A 260 -9.99 -1.93 -20.74
C GLN A 260 -9.07 -1.11 -21.66
N ASN A 261 -9.64 -0.21 -22.44
CA ASN A 261 -8.88 0.78 -23.21
C ASN A 261 -8.72 2.05 -22.37
N ASP A 262 -7.62 2.16 -21.66
CA ASP A 262 -7.25 3.34 -20.86
C ASP A 262 -7.00 4.59 -21.73
N LYS A 263 -6.77 4.42 -23.03
CA LYS A 263 -6.74 5.54 -23.99
C LYS A 263 -8.14 6.08 -24.31
N GLU A 264 -9.19 5.35 -23.93
CA GLU A 264 -10.58 5.78 -23.74
C GLU A 264 -10.94 5.75 -22.25
N LEU A 265 -10.18 6.50 -21.44
CA LEU A 265 -10.19 6.45 -19.98
C LEU A 265 -11.60 6.47 -19.36
N ARG A 266 -11.90 5.52 -18.48
CA ARG A 266 -13.12 5.48 -17.65
C ARG A 266 -12.76 5.36 -16.17
N ALA A 267 -13.77 5.44 -15.30
CA ALA A 267 -13.59 5.59 -13.87
C ALA A 267 -12.69 4.53 -13.22
N THR A 268 -12.69 3.29 -13.75
CA THR A 268 -11.92 2.15 -13.22
C THR A 268 -10.72 1.72 -14.09
N GLY A 269 -10.29 2.52 -15.06
CA GLY A 269 -9.17 2.16 -15.94
C GLY A 269 -9.40 2.61 -17.37
N GLY A 270 -10.42 2.08 -18.01
CA GLY A 270 -10.70 2.37 -19.42
C GLY A 270 -12.06 1.87 -19.88
N PHE A 271 -12.43 2.22 -21.11
CA PHE A 271 -13.62 1.66 -21.74
C PHE A 271 -13.45 0.15 -21.89
N ILE A 272 -14.42 -0.65 -21.41
CA ILE A 272 -14.36 -2.10 -21.52
C ILE A 272 -14.54 -2.45 -23.01
N THR A 273 -13.51 -3.00 -23.67
CA THR A 273 -13.52 -3.26 -25.12
C THR A 273 -13.79 -4.73 -25.45
N ALA A 274 -13.32 -5.65 -24.63
CA ALA A 274 -13.42 -7.09 -24.84
C ALA A 274 -13.38 -7.83 -23.51
N TYR A 275 -13.67 -9.13 -23.55
CA TYR A 275 -13.54 -10.01 -22.39
C TYR A 275 -12.96 -11.37 -22.77
N ALA A 276 -12.40 -12.06 -21.77
CA ALA A 276 -12.06 -13.47 -21.85
C ALA A 276 -12.53 -14.20 -20.59
N GLN A 277 -13.09 -15.39 -20.75
CA GLN A 277 -13.43 -16.31 -19.67
C GLN A 277 -12.34 -17.35 -19.53
N PHE A 278 -11.76 -17.43 -18.34
CA PHE A 278 -10.73 -18.41 -18.00
C PHE A 278 -11.22 -19.34 -16.90
N ARG A 279 -11.07 -20.64 -17.13
CA ARG A 279 -11.16 -21.65 -16.07
C ARG A 279 -9.78 -21.99 -15.53
N PHE A 280 -9.62 -21.88 -14.22
CA PHE A 280 -8.42 -22.22 -13.48
C PHE A 280 -8.59 -23.58 -12.81
N ILE A 281 -7.69 -24.50 -13.14
CA ILE A 281 -7.62 -25.85 -12.55
C ILE A 281 -6.21 -26.01 -11.97
N LYS A 282 -6.10 -25.84 -10.65
CA LYS A 282 -4.84 -26.01 -9.90
C LYS A 282 -3.71 -25.13 -10.46
N GLY A 283 -4.03 -23.90 -10.84
CA GLY A 283 -3.14 -22.92 -11.47
C GLY A 283 -3.07 -22.97 -12.99
N LYS A 284 -3.48 -24.07 -13.63
CA LYS A 284 -3.58 -24.10 -15.10
C LYS A 284 -4.77 -23.23 -15.54
N ALA A 285 -4.48 -22.12 -16.22
CA ALA A 285 -5.47 -21.28 -16.86
C ALA A 285 -5.86 -21.87 -18.23
N ILE A 286 -7.15 -22.10 -18.44
CA ILE A 286 -7.75 -22.60 -19.68
C ILE A 286 -8.67 -21.51 -20.20
N LEU A 287 -8.42 -21.01 -21.41
CA LEU A 287 -9.33 -20.08 -22.09
C LEU A 287 -10.58 -20.85 -22.54
N GLU A 288 -11.75 -20.50 -22.01
CA GLU A 288 -13.04 -21.10 -22.40
C GLU A 288 -13.75 -20.27 -23.47
N GLN A 289 -13.68 -18.94 -23.38
CA GLN A 289 -14.24 -18.00 -24.36
C GLN A 289 -13.42 -16.71 -24.40
N ALA A 290 -13.31 -16.05 -25.55
CA ALA A 290 -12.93 -14.64 -25.64
C ALA A 290 -13.70 -13.98 -26.80
N ASP A 291 -14.21 -12.76 -26.58
CA ASP A 291 -15.03 -12.05 -27.56
C ASP A 291 -15.03 -10.53 -27.29
N ASP A 292 -15.58 -9.77 -28.24
CA ASP A 292 -15.98 -8.38 -28.07
C ASP A 292 -17.00 -8.23 -26.93
N ILE A 293 -16.90 -7.16 -26.15
CA ILE A 293 -17.88 -6.86 -25.09
C ILE A 293 -19.31 -6.70 -25.64
N TYR A 294 -19.42 -6.33 -26.92
CA TYR A 294 -20.69 -6.14 -27.61
C TYR A 294 -21.46 -7.46 -27.80
N ALA A 295 -20.77 -8.62 -27.75
CA ALA A 295 -21.41 -9.93 -27.76
C ALA A 295 -22.24 -10.16 -26.49
N LEU A 296 -21.71 -9.83 -25.31
CA LEU A 296 -22.47 -9.84 -24.05
C LEU A 296 -23.63 -8.84 -24.11
N ASP A 297 -23.40 -7.64 -24.67
CA ASP A 297 -24.46 -6.63 -24.82
C ASP A 297 -25.65 -7.12 -25.65
N ALA A 298 -25.39 -7.81 -26.76
CA ALA A 298 -26.41 -8.36 -27.66
C ALA A 298 -27.11 -9.59 -27.05
N ALA A 299 -26.42 -10.35 -26.20
CA ALA A 299 -26.96 -11.53 -25.53
C ALA A 299 -27.73 -11.23 -24.23
N LYS A 300 -27.81 -9.96 -23.78
CA LYS A 300 -28.63 -9.53 -22.63
C LYS A 300 -30.12 -9.80 -22.89
N ARG A 301 -30.78 -10.54 -21.97
CA ARG A 301 -32.23 -10.80 -22.02
C ARG A 301 -33.08 -9.73 -21.33
N LYS A 302 -32.45 -8.75 -20.66
CA LYS A 302 -33.11 -7.65 -19.93
C LYS A 302 -32.45 -6.32 -20.32
N THR A 303 -33.28 -5.28 -20.48
CA THR A 303 -32.81 -3.89 -20.60
C THR A 303 -32.68 -3.24 -19.22
N PHE A 304 -31.67 -2.40 -19.07
CA PHE A 304 -31.42 -1.61 -17.87
C PHE A 304 -31.53 -0.13 -18.24
N PRO A 305 -32.25 0.71 -17.49
CA PRO A 305 -32.37 2.12 -17.81
C PRO A 305 -30.99 2.80 -17.75
N ALA A 306 -30.70 3.67 -18.71
CA ALA A 306 -29.47 4.47 -18.68
C ALA A 306 -29.50 5.43 -17.48
N PRO A 307 -28.44 5.50 -16.66
CA PRO A 307 -28.35 6.45 -15.56
C PRO A 307 -28.14 7.88 -16.09
N ARG A 308 -28.30 8.90 -15.22
CA ARG A 308 -28.25 10.34 -15.56
C ARG A 308 -27.01 10.68 -16.39
N GLU A 309 -25.90 10.06 -16.06
CA GLU A 309 -24.57 10.23 -16.62
C GLU A 309 -24.58 9.82 -18.11
N ILE A 310 -25.04 8.60 -18.42
CA ILE A 310 -25.16 8.13 -19.80
C ILE A 310 -26.15 9.00 -20.59
N LEU A 311 -27.32 9.30 -20.03
CA LEU A 311 -28.33 10.16 -20.66
C LEU A 311 -27.82 11.57 -20.97
N THR A 312 -26.90 12.09 -20.15
CA THR A 312 -26.33 13.43 -20.29
C THR A 312 -25.31 13.52 -21.41
N PHE A 313 -24.47 12.49 -21.59
CA PHE A 313 -23.37 12.53 -22.56
C PHE A 313 -23.69 11.79 -23.88
N HIS A 314 -24.54 10.76 -23.87
CA HIS A 314 -24.85 9.90 -25.01
C HIS A 314 -26.30 10.07 -25.48
N LYS A 315 -26.53 11.02 -26.40
CA LYS A 315 -27.86 11.26 -26.98
C LYS A 315 -28.42 10.00 -27.66
N GLY A 316 -29.67 9.65 -27.34
CA GLY A 316 -30.36 8.47 -27.89
C GLY A 316 -30.03 7.14 -27.19
N VAL A 317 -29.10 7.12 -26.22
CA VAL A 317 -28.75 5.91 -25.45
C VAL A 317 -29.58 5.87 -24.16
N TYR A 318 -30.80 5.33 -24.25
CA TYR A 318 -31.73 5.23 -23.13
C TYR A 318 -31.57 3.97 -22.27
N ASN A 319 -30.74 3.02 -22.70
CA ASN A 319 -30.43 1.80 -21.97
C ASN A 319 -28.93 1.76 -21.60
N LEU A 320 -28.61 1.33 -20.38
CA LEU A 320 -27.26 1.01 -19.97
C LEU A 320 -26.77 -0.26 -20.68
N ASN A 321 -25.49 -0.27 -21.03
CA ASN A 321 -24.80 -1.39 -21.68
C ASN A 321 -23.68 -1.91 -20.77
N ILE A 322 -23.34 -3.20 -20.89
CA ILE A 322 -22.32 -3.88 -20.05
C ILE A 322 -20.96 -3.17 -20.18
N ARG A 323 -20.60 -2.76 -21.38
CA ARG A 323 -19.37 -2.00 -21.67
C ARG A 323 -19.26 -0.64 -20.95
N ASP A 324 -20.40 -0.11 -20.50
CA ASP A 324 -20.54 1.15 -19.79
C ASP A 324 -20.85 0.95 -18.30
N SER A 325 -20.72 -0.28 -17.75
CA SER A 325 -21.03 -0.55 -16.34
C SER A 325 -20.03 0.05 -15.35
N ASN A 326 -18.85 0.51 -15.81
CA ASN A 326 -17.76 0.98 -14.98
C ASN A 326 -17.76 2.50 -14.70
N LEU A 327 -18.94 3.06 -14.38
CA LEU A 327 -19.09 4.49 -14.08
C LEU A 327 -18.68 4.86 -12.65
N SER A 328 -18.72 3.92 -11.70
CA SER A 328 -18.23 4.14 -10.34
C SER A 328 -16.69 4.08 -10.33
N PRO A 329 -15.98 4.99 -9.65
CA PRO A 329 -14.53 4.89 -9.49
C PRO A 329 -14.12 3.76 -8.54
N ASP A 330 -15.05 3.29 -7.70
CA ASP A 330 -14.85 2.07 -6.92
C ASP A 330 -15.10 0.85 -7.82
N TYR A 331 -14.04 0.06 -8.02
CA TYR A 331 -14.05 -1.07 -8.94
C TYR A 331 -15.02 -2.17 -8.52
N LYS A 332 -15.12 -2.49 -7.22
CA LYS A 332 -16.07 -3.49 -6.69
C LYS A 332 -17.51 -3.08 -6.95
N VAL A 333 -17.86 -1.80 -6.77
CA VAL A 333 -19.21 -1.28 -7.11
C VAL A 333 -19.47 -1.38 -8.63
N SER A 334 -18.48 -1.02 -9.45
CA SER A 334 -18.56 -1.15 -10.91
C SER A 334 -18.68 -2.60 -11.40
N MET A 335 -18.05 -3.56 -10.71
CA MET A 335 -18.16 -4.99 -11.02
C MET A 335 -19.47 -5.59 -10.52
N GLN A 336 -20.01 -5.14 -9.39
CA GLN A 336 -21.38 -5.50 -8.98
C GLN A 336 -22.41 -5.04 -10.03
N GLN A 337 -22.24 -3.84 -10.60
CA GLN A 337 -23.10 -3.38 -11.71
C GLN A 337 -22.89 -4.19 -13.00
N PHE A 338 -21.64 -4.58 -13.32
CA PHE A 338 -21.34 -5.48 -14.43
C PHE A 338 -22.07 -6.81 -14.27
N GLU A 339 -22.01 -7.41 -13.07
CA GLU A 339 -22.60 -8.71 -12.79
C GLU A 339 -24.11 -8.72 -12.80
N GLU A 340 -24.77 -7.69 -12.28
CA GLU A 340 -26.24 -7.55 -12.39
C GLU A 340 -26.69 -7.64 -13.86
N MET A 341 -25.90 -7.10 -14.79
CA MET A 341 -26.18 -7.11 -16.21
C MET A 341 -25.76 -8.44 -16.87
N TYR A 342 -24.56 -8.95 -16.54
CA TYR A 342 -24.07 -10.25 -17.00
C TYR A 342 -25.00 -11.39 -16.58
N ASP A 343 -25.64 -11.31 -15.41
CA ASP A 343 -26.62 -12.28 -14.94
C ASP A 343 -27.85 -12.44 -15.84
N THR A 344 -28.09 -11.46 -16.73
CA THR A 344 -29.17 -11.50 -17.70
C THR A 344 -28.76 -12.05 -19.06
N VAL A 345 -27.46 -12.23 -19.30
CA VAL A 345 -26.90 -12.75 -20.56
C VAL A 345 -27.35 -14.19 -20.80
N SER A 346 -27.76 -14.49 -22.03
CA SER A 346 -28.09 -15.84 -22.47
C SER A 346 -26.84 -16.69 -22.59
N GLY A 347 -26.85 -17.92 -22.05
CA GLY A 347 -25.69 -18.83 -22.11
C GLY A 347 -24.52 -18.45 -21.19
N LYS A 348 -24.74 -17.55 -20.22
CA LYS A 348 -23.71 -17.16 -19.25
C LYS A 348 -23.24 -18.35 -18.41
N GLU A 349 -21.94 -18.43 -18.18
CA GLU A 349 -21.35 -19.34 -17.18
C GLU A 349 -21.34 -18.70 -15.79
N LYS A 350 -21.30 -19.54 -14.74
CA LYS A 350 -21.04 -19.05 -13.38
C LYS A 350 -19.57 -18.67 -13.26
N ILE A 351 -19.32 -17.49 -12.71
CA ILE A 351 -17.99 -16.95 -12.40
C ILE A 351 -17.80 -16.84 -10.88
N ASP A 352 -16.55 -16.80 -10.45
CA ASP A 352 -16.10 -16.62 -9.06
C ASP A 352 -15.52 -15.20 -8.80
N GLY A 353 -15.35 -14.41 -9.86
CA GLY A 353 -14.77 -13.07 -9.83
C GLY A 353 -14.44 -12.49 -11.21
N ILE A 354 -14.02 -11.23 -11.21
CA ILE A 354 -13.72 -10.43 -12.40
C ILE A 354 -12.41 -9.67 -12.22
N PHE A 355 -11.46 -9.90 -13.12
CA PHE A 355 -10.25 -9.10 -13.29
C PHE A 355 -10.47 -8.03 -14.35
N ALA A 356 -9.81 -6.89 -14.21
CA ALA A 356 -9.65 -5.92 -15.28
C ALA A 356 -8.16 -5.69 -15.53
N VAL A 357 -7.78 -5.65 -16.80
CA VAL A 357 -6.44 -5.30 -17.26
C VAL A 357 -6.55 -4.29 -18.39
N ASP A 358 -5.69 -3.28 -18.40
CA ASP A 358 -5.70 -2.24 -19.43
C ASP A 358 -4.58 -2.43 -20.48
N THR A 359 -4.40 -1.46 -21.38
CA THR A 359 -3.40 -1.58 -22.46
C THR A 359 -1.96 -1.41 -21.98
N HIS A 360 -1.74 -0.83 -20.79
CA HIS A 360 -0.40 -0.72 -20.19
C HIS A 360 0.16 -2.13 -19.90
N VAL A 361 -0.66 -3.01 -19.30
CA VAL A 361 -0.30 -4.40 -19.00
C VAL A 361 0.13 -5.16 -20.27
N LEU A 362 -0.58 -4.97 -21.40
CA LEU A 362 -0.23 -5.57 -22.68
C LEU A 362 1.15 -5.12 -23.17
N VAL A 363 1.45 -3.82 -23.03
CA VAL A 363 2.73 -3.23 -23.43
C VAL A 363 3.87 -3.74 -22.53
N GLU A 364 3.66 -3.86 -21.22
CA GLU A 364 4.65 -4.44 -20.30
C GLU A 364 4.93 -5.92 -20.56
N VAL A 365 3.89 -6.72 -20.81
CA VAL A 365 4.04 -8.14 -21.19
C VAL A 365 4.84 -8.27 -22.50
N LEU A 366 4.57 -7.43 -23.50
CA LEU A 366 5.32 -7.40 -24.76
C LEU A 366 6.76 -6.92 -24.59
N ARG A 367 7.04 -6.02 -23.64
CA ARG A 367 8.39 -5.57 -23.31
C ARG A 367 9.23 -6.70 -22.69
N ILE A 368 8.61 -7.58 -21.89
CA ILE A 368 9.28 -8.72 -21.25
C ILE A 368 9.43 -9.91 -22.21
N LEU A 369 8.37 -10.27 -22.95
CA LEU A 369 8.35 -11.44 -23.83
C LEU A 369 8.87 -11.16 -25.26
N GLY A 370 9.06 -9.89 -25.61
CA GLY A 370 9.37 -9.43 -26.97
C GLY A 370 8.17 -9.47 -27.93
N PRO A 371 8.33 -8.95 -29.17
CA PRO A 371 7.26 -8.85 -30.16
C PRO A 371 6.56 -10.18 -30.46
N THR A 372 5.27 -10.09 -30.82
CA THR A 372 4.40 -11.25 -31.06
C THR A 372 3.54 -11.01 -32.30
N TRP A 373 3.39 -12.04 -33.13
CA TRP A 373 2.66 -11.96 -34.39
C TRP A 373 1.27 -12.59 -34.28
N VAL A 374 0.23 -11.85 -34.67
CA VAL A 374 -1.16 -12.32 -34.71
C VAL A 374 -1.80 -11.84 -36.00
N TYR A 375 -2.46 -12.73 -36.75
CA TYR A 375 -3.08 -12.43 -38.05
C TYR A 375 -2.19 -11.66 -39.04
N GLY A 376 -0.89 -11.97 -39.07
CA GLY A 376 0.08 -11.30 -39.94
C GLY A 376 0.48 -9.87 -39.52
N ARG A 377 0.09 -9.43 -38.32
CA ARG A 377 0.49 -8.15 -37.72
C ARG A 377 1.42 -8.39 -36.54
N GLU A 378 2.39 -7.50 -36.38
CA GLU A 378 3.36 -7.53 -35.28
C GLU A 378 2.96 -6.57 -34.16
N PHE A 379 2.68 -7.12 -32.98
CA PHE A 379 2.44 -6.37 -31.75
C PHE A 379 3.76 -6.27 -30.98
N SER A 380 4.19 -5.05 -30.67
CA SER A 380 5.39 -4.78 -29.85
C SER A 380 5.18 -3.59 -28.91
N SER A 381 6.03 -3.48 -27.90
CA SER A 381 6.07 -2.36 -26.96
C SER A 381 6.87 -1.15 -27.47
N GLU A 382 7.35 -1.19 -28.71
CA GLU A 382 8.11 -0.09 -29.32
C GLU A 382 7.17 1.06 -29.73
N VAL A 383 7.68 2.30 -29.72
CA VAL A 383 6.88 3.47 -30.12
C VAL A 383 6.71 3.53 -31.63
N ASP A 384 5.46 3.55 -32.08
CA ASP A 384 5.09 3.74 -33.48
C ASP A 384 4.97 5.23 -33.80
N LYS A 385 5.76 5.69 -34.77
CA LYS A 385 5.83 7.10 -35.19
C LYS A 385 4.52 7.62 -35.81
N ARG A 386 3.57 6.75 -36.17
CA ARG A 386 2.25 7.14 -36.72
C ARG A 386 1.33 7.73 -35.65
N CYS A 387 1.52 7.37 -34.38
CA CYS A 387 0.72 7.83 -33.25
C CYS A 387 1.54 8.36 -32.06
N ASP A 388 2.88 8.24 -32.07
CA ASP A 388 3.71 8.49 -30.89
C ASP A 388 3.30 7.63 -29.68
N CYS A 389 2.85 6.41 -29.97
CA CYS A 389 2.24 5.46 -29.02
C CYS A 389 2.79 4.04 -29.24
N PRO A 390 2.64 3.10 -28.28
CA PRO A 390 3.13 1.74 -28.46
C PRO A 390 2.48 1.05 -29.68
N LYS A 391 3.30 0.40 -30.51
CA LYS A 391 2.86 -0.27 -31.75
C LYS A 391 1.73 -1.26 -31.51
N ALA A 392 1.75 -1.99 -30.40
CA ALA A 392 0.67 -2.88 -30.01
C ALA A 392 -0.69 -2.18 -29.87
N VAL A 393 -0.72 -0.95 -29.32
CA VAL A 393 -1.94 -0.15 -29.20
C VAL A 393 -2.39 0.34 -30.57
N TYR A 394 -1.46 0.86 -31.40
CA TYR A 394 -1.78 1.26 -32.76
C TYR A 394 -2.39 0.11 -33.59
N GLU A 395 -1.73 -1.05 -33.63
CA GLU A 395 -2.17 -2.21 -34.42
C GLU A 395 -3.50 -2.78 -33.89
N LEU A 396 -3.74 -2.70 -32.57
CA LEU A 396 -5.02 -3.08 -31.97
C LEU A 396 -6.15 -2.15 -32.42
N GLU A 397 -5.95 -0.84 -32.36
CA GLU A 397 -6.93 0.15 -32.80
C GLU A 397 -7.18 0.09 -34.31
N ASP A 398 -6.11 -0.07 -35.10
CA ASP A 398 -6.18 -0.20 -36.56
C ASP A 398 -7.01 -1.42 -36.97
N TYR A 399 -6.79 -2.57 -36.32
CA TYR A 399 -7.57 -3.78 -36.59
C TYR A 399 -9.03 -3.65 -36.14
N SER A 400 -9.25 -3.07 -34.95
CA SER A 400 -10.55 -3.07 -34.27
C SER A 400 -11.49 -1.98 -34.76
N THR A 401 -10.98 -0.81 -35.17
CA THR A 401 -11.82 0.39 -35.41
C THR A 401 -11.82 0.89 -36.85
N ARG A 402 -10.78 0.63 -37.66
CA ARG A 402 -10.74 1.07 -39.07
C ARG A 402 -11.98 0.56 -39.85
N PRO A 403 -12.64 1.41 -40.65
CA PRO A 403 -13.70 0.97 -41.56
C PRO A 403 -13.20 -0.02 -42.61
N VAL A 404 -14.05 -0.97 -43.00
CA VAL A 404 -13.80 -1.89 -44.12
C VAL A 404 -15.08 -2.06 -44.93
N ASN A 405 -14.95 -2.42 -46.21
CA ASN A 405 -16.06 -2.58 -47.16
C ASN A 405 -16.69 -4.00 -47.16
N TYR A 406 -16.46 -4.80 -46.11
CA TYR A 406 -17.00 -6.15 -45.96
C TYR A 406 -17.38 -6.45 -44.51
N VAL A 407 -18.32 -7.38 -44.30
CA VAL A 407 -18.73 -7.81 -42.95
C VAL A 407 -17.58 -8.61 -42.31
N ARG A 408 -16.92 -8.03 -41.31
CA ARG A 408 -15.95 -8.70 -40.45
C ARG A 408 -16.66 -9.34 -39.26
N THR A 409 -16.84 -10.66 -39.30
CA THR A 409 -17.38 -11.43 -38.17
C THR A 409 -16.39 -11.55 -37.01
N ALA A 410 -15.09 -11.68 -37.29
CA ALA A 410 -14.02 -11.86 -36.29
C ALA A 410 -13.25 -10.56 -35.97
N ARG A 411 -13.96 -9.43 -35.76
CA ARG A 411 -13.31 -8.09 -35.73
C ARG A 411 -12.43 -7.85 -34.49
N LYS A 412 -12.56 -8.62 -33.41
CA LYS A 412 -11.89 -8.35 -32.12
C LYS A 412 -11.33 -9.58 -31.40
N ASP A 413 -11.52 -10.76 -31.96
CA ASP A 413 -10.88 -12.04 -31.59
C ASP A 413 -9.34 -11.89 -31.47
N VAL A 414 -8.77 -10.91 -32.19
CA VAL A 414 -7.35 -10.53 -32.11
C VAL A 414 -6.89 -10.27 -30.67
N ILE A 415 -7.73 -9.71 -29.78
CA ILE A 415 -7.39 -9.51 -28.36
C ILE A 415 -7.26 -10.87 -27.67
N GLY A 416 -8.29 -11.72 -27.80
CA GLY A 416 -8.30 -13.06 -27.22
C GLY A 416 -7.13 -13.92 -27.68
N ILE A 417 -6.84 -13.91 -28.99
CA ILE A 417 -5.74 -14.68 -29.58
C ILE A 417 -4.38 -14.08 -29.24
N LEU A 418 -4.22 -12.76 -29.21
CA LEU A 418 -2.99 -12.11 -28.76
C LEU A 418 -2.70 -12.48 -27.30
N MET A 419 -3.70 -12.39 -26.42
CA MET A 419 -3.56 -12.77 -25.02
C MET A 419 -3.31 -14.27 -24.85
N GLN A 420 -3.97 -15.14 -25.61
CA GLN A 420 -3.70 -16.58 -25.63
C GLN A 420 -2.26 -16.87 -26.09
N THR A 421 -1.80 -16.20 -27.14
CA THR A 421 -0.44 -16.34 -27.68
C THR A 421 0.60 -15.85 -26.68
N LEU A 422 0.37 -14.71 -26.02
CA LEU A 422 1.24 -14.17 -24.98
C LEU A 422 1.26 -15.06 -23.72
N LEU A 423 0.13 -15.61 -23.31
CA LEU A 423 0.04 -16.57 -22.21
C LEU A 423 0.81 -17.85 -22.56
N GLN A 424 0.58 -18.44 -23.74
CA GLN A 424 1.35 -19.60 -24.22
C GLN A 424 2.85 -19.29 -24.33
N LYS A 425 3.23 -18.08 -24.74
CA LYS A 425 4.62 -17.62 -24.79
C LYS A 425 5.23 -17.40 -23.40
N ALA A 426 4.44 -16.99 -22.40
CA ALA A 426 4.89 -16.85 -21.00
C ALA A 426 5.05 -18.21 -20.29
N LEU A 427 4.16 -19.17 -20.59
CA LEU A 427 4.16 -20.49 -19.99
C LEU A 427 5.11 -21.47 -20.71
N GLY A 428 5.16 -21.45 -22.05
CA GLY A 428 5.93 -22.41 -22.86
C GLY A 428 7.44 -22.15 -22.93
N VAL A 429 7.92 -21.02 -22.38
CA VAL A 429 9.33 -20.68 -22.25
C VAL A 429 9.89 -21.12 -20.89
N SER A 430 11.22 -21.24 -20.79
CA SER A 430 11.88 -21.63 -19.54
C SER A 430 11.45 -20.72 -18.37
N PRO A 431 10.85 -21.25 -17.28
CA PRO A 431 10.41 -20.45 -16.14
C PRO A 431 11.51 -19.58 -15.54
N SER A 432 12.76 -20.07 -15.57
CA SER A 432 13.94 -19.35 -15.09
C SER A 432 14.27 -18.05 -15.84
N LYS A 433 13.72 -17.81 -17.04
CA LYS A 433 14.06 -16.62 -17.85
C LYS A 433 13.12 -15.43 -17.62
N TYR A 434 11.82 -15.67 -17.48
CA TYR A 434 10.82 -14.57 -17.50
C TYR A 434 9.89 -14.53 -16.29
N TRP A 435 9.69 -15.62 -15.54
CA TRP A 435 8.66 -15.63 -14.50
C TRP A 435 8.94 -14.65 -13.36
N GLY A 436 10.20 -14.49 -12.95
CA GLY A 436 10.58 -13.47 -11.97
C GLY A 436 10.19 -12.07 -12.43
N SER A 437 10.51 -11.71 -13.67
CA SER A 437 10.16 -10.41 -14.26
C SER A 437 8.66 -10.23 -14.44
N LEU A 438 7.93 -11.26 -14.90
CA LEU A 438 6.47 -11.22 -15.06
C LEU A 438 5.74 -11.08 -13.72
N PHE A 439 6.24 -11.73 -12.66
CA PHE A 439 5.66 -11.60 -11.32
C PHE A 439 5.92 -10.22 -10.71
N GLN A 440 7.14 -9.68 -10.85
CA GLN A 440 7.45 -8.31 -10.43
C GLN A 440 6.66 -7.26 -11.23
N MET A 441 6.47 -7.49 -12.53
CA MET A 441 5.58 -6.68 -13.36
C MET A 441 4.14 -6.75 -12.85
N LEU A 442 3.57 -7.94 -12.63
CA LEU A 442 2.20 -8.08 -12.09
C LEU A 442 2.01 -7.33 -10.76
N LEU A 443 2.97 -7.41 -9.82
CA LEU A 443 2.92 -6.63 -8.58
C LEU A 443 2.99 -5.11 -8.82
N THR A 444 3.76 -4.69 -9.82
CA THR A 444 3.84 -3.29 -10.25
C THR A 444 2.52 -2.82 -10.84
N GLU A 445 1.93 -3.56 -11.77
CA GLU A 445 0.65 -3.22 -12.41
C GLU A 445 -0.52 -3.21 -11.41
N ILE A 446 -0.52 -4.10 -10.41
CA ILE A 446 -1.50 -4.06 -9.31
C ILE A 446 -1.33 -2.76 -8.50
N ASN A 447 -0.11 -2.45 -8.07
CA ASN A 447 0.17 -1.25 -7.26
C ASN A 447 -0.09 0.06 -8.01
N GLN A 448 0.15 0.07 -9.33
CA GLN A 448 -0.14 1.20 -10.23
C GLN A 448 -1.59 1.21 -10.73
N LYS A 449 -2.41 0.22 -10.39
CA LYS A 449 -3.82 0.07 -10.79
C LYS A 449 -4.04 -0.04 -12.31
N HIS A 450 -3.17 -0.78 -12.97
CA HIS A 450 -3.37 -1.30 -14.33
C HIS A 450 -3.94 -2.74 -14.32
N VAL A 451 -3.85 -3.43 -13.16
CA VAL A 451 -4.56 -4.69 -12.88
C VAL A 451 -5.45 -4.52 -11.66
N LEU A 452 -6.75 -4.78 -11.81
CA LEU A 452 -7.75 -4.77 -10.74
C LEU A 452 -8.47 -6.13 -10.64
N ALA A 453 -8.99 -6.48 -9.47
CA ALA A 453 -9.72 -7.72 -9.27
C ALA A 453 -10.87 -7.61 -8.24
N TYR A 454 -11.93 -8.38 -8.49
CA TYR A 454 -13.12 -8.48 -7.66
C TYR A 454 -13.50 -9.96 -7.54
N PHE A 455 -13.88 -10.41 -6.35
CA PHE A 455 -14.16 -11.82 -6.05
C PHE A 455 -15.47 -11.97 -5.28
N HIS A 456 -16.18 -13.07 -5.51
CA HIS A 456 -17.37 -13.45 -4.73
C HIS A 456 -17.01 -14.04 -3.37
N ASP A 457 -15.91 -14.78 -3.31
CA ASP A 457 -15.40 -15.32 -2.07
C ASP A 457 -14.88 -14.18 -1.18
N GLU A 458 -15.46 -14.03 0.02
CA GLU A 458 -15.13 -12.92 0.90
C GLU A 458 -13.67 -12.92 1.36
N ALA A 459 -13.03 -14.10 1.47
CA ALA A 459 -11.64 -14.19 1.91
C ALA A 459 -10.68 -13.80 0.79
N ALA A 460 -10.94 -14.25 -0.45
CA ALA A 460 -10.24 -13.77 -1.65
C ALA A 460 -10.46 -12.26 -1.88
N GLN A 461 -11.68 -11.75 -1.70
CA GLN A 461 -11.98 -10.33 -1.85
C GLN A 461 -11.23 -9.48 -0.81
N ARG A 462 -11.22 -9.89 0.47
CA ARG A 462 -10.44 -9.22 1.53
C ARG A 462 -8.94 -9.27 1.27
N ALA A 463 -8.43 -10.35 0.68
CA ALA A 463 -7.02 -10.46 0.27
C ALA A 463 -6.66 -9.54 -0.91
N ALA A 464 -7.58 -9.35 -1.86
CA ALA A 464 -7.42 -8.36 -2.93
C ALA A 464 -7.48 -6.92 -2.40
N GLU A 465 -8.35 -6.66 -1.42
CA GLU A 465 -8.48 -5.37 -0.73
C GLU A 465 -7.21 -5.05 0.07
N SER A 466 -6.61 -5.99 0.80
CA SER A 466 -5.39 -5.76 1.60
C SER A 466 -4.16 -5.37 0.76
N PHE A 467 -4.15 -5.75 -0.53
CA PHE A 467 -3.09 -5.45 -1.50
C PHE A 467 -3.43 -4.31 -2.47
N ASN A 468 -4.53 -3.58 -2.25
CA ASN A 468 -5.03 -2.52 -3.15
C ASN A 468 -5.43 -2.99 -4.57
N MET A 469 -5.45 -4.31 -4.82
CA MET A 469 -5.89 -4.91 -6.09
C MET A 469 -7.39 -4.74 -6.32
N ALA A 470 -8.17 -4.56 -5.25
CA ALA A 470 -9.63 -4.41 -5.32
C ALA A 470 -10.14 -3.07 -5.86
N GLY A 471 -9.26 -2.10 -6.16
CA GLY A 471 -9.65 -0.81 -6.75
C GLY A 471 -10.71 -0.05 -5.94
N ARG A 472 -10.72 -0.19 -4.61
CA ARG A 472 -11.68 0.46 -3.72
C ARG A 472 -11.38 1.96 -3.58
N ILE A 473 -12.42 2.78 -3.44
CA ILE A 473 -12.24 4.13 -2.91
C ILE A 473 -11.90 4.00 -1.42
N ALA A 474 -10.78 4.59 -0.99
CA ALA A 474 -10.29 4.42 0.38
C ALA A 474 -11.24 5.07 1.39
N THR A 475 -11.68 4.31 2.39
CA THR A 475 -12.56 4.77 3.49
C THR A 475 -11.98 4.37 4.85
N ALA A 476 -12.59 4.82 5.96
CA ALA A 476 -12.15 4.44 7.32
C ALA A 476 -12.09 2.91 7.55
N THR A 477 -12.91 2.14 6.82
CA THR A 477 -13.12 0.70 7.01
C THR A 477 -12.57 -0.17 5.88
N GLU A 478 -12.31 0.39 4.71
CA GLU A 478 -11.99 -0.36 3.48
C GLU A 478 -10.68 0.09 2.81
N THR A 479 -9.79 0.73 3.57
CA THR A 479 -8.44 1.09 3.10
C THR A 479 -7.53 -0.14 3.09
N ALA A 480 -6.75 -0.29 2.02
CA ALA A 480 -5.77 -1.38 1.88
C ALA A 480 -4.75 -1.39 3.03
N THR A 481 -4.38 -2.57 3.54
CA THR A 481 -3.50 -2.70 4.72
C THR A 481 -2.08 -2.18 4.50
N LEU A 482 -1.70 -1.91 3.25
CA LEU A 482 -0.44 -1.25 2.87
C LEU A 482 -0.47 0.28 3.05
N LEU A 483 -1.65 0.87 3.26
CA LEU A 483 -1.86 2.30 3.49
C LEU A 483 -2.11 2.56 4.98
N SER A 484 -1.54 3.65 5.51
CA SER A 484 -1.75 4.14 6.88
C SER A 484 -2.99 5.04 7.00
N TYR A 485 -3.56 5.45 5.87
CA TYR A 485 -4.71 6.33 5.76
C TYR A 485 -5.94 5.77 6.51
N LYS A 486 -6.63 6.67 7.20
CA LYS A 486 -7.93 6.41 7.82
C LYS A 486 -8.75 7.68 7.69
N GLU A 487 -9.88 7.61 6.97
CA GLU A 487 -10.85 8.71 6.85
C GLU A 487 -11.16 9.31 8.24
N GLY A 488 -11.23 10.64 8.31
CA GLY A 488 -11.18 11.37 9.58
C GLY A 488 -9.74 11.43 10.12
N ASN A 489 -9.59 11.44 11.46
CA ASN A 489 -8.29 11.31 12.15
C ASN A 489 -7.17 12.30 11.71
N GLY A 490 -7.52 13.44 11.11
CA GLY A 490 -6.56 14.44 10.63
C GLY A 490 -5.94 14.15 9.27
N TRP A 491 -6.46 13.18 8.50
CA TRP A 491 -6.06 12.94 7.11
C TRP A 491 -6.95 13.70 6.13
N ASP A 492 -6.33 14.45 5.22
CA ASP A 492 -6.96 14.94 3.99
C ASP A 492 -6.89 13.89 2.87
N TYR A 493 -7.73 14.07 1.85
CA TYR A 493 -7.90 13.12 0.76
C TYR A 493 -8.05 13.84 -0.58
N LEU A 494 -7.49 13.27 -1.63
CA LEU A 494 -7.75 13.69 -3.00
C LEU A 494 -7.79 12.46 -3.93
N HIS A 495 -8.87 12.34 -4.68
CA HIS A 495 -8.94 11.49 -5.86
C HIS A 495 -9.64 12.24 -6.99
N ILE A 496 -8.92 12.47 -8.09
CA ILE A 496 -9.47 13.05 -9.31
C ILE A 496 -9.81 11.87 -10.21
N ASN A 497 -11.07 11.79 -10.64
CA ASN A 497 -11.57 10.73 -11.48
C ASN A 497 -12.16 11.31 -12.78
N ASN A 498 -11.45 11.09 -13.87
CA ASN A 498 -11.79 11.50 -15.21
C ASN A 498 -12.53 10.37 -15.94
N SER A 499 -13.43 10.71 -16.86
CA SER A 499 -14.10 9.75 -17.73
C SER A 499 -14.34 10.37 -19.10
N ASN A 500 -13.72 9.78 -20.11
CA ASN A 500 -13.90 10.13 -21.50
C ASN A 500 -15.27 9.63 -21.98
N MET A 501 -16.15 10.58 -22.24
CA MET A 501 -17.51 10.37 -22.76
C MET A 501 -17.58 10.68 -24.27
N ALA A 502 -16.48 10.40 -24.98
CA ALA A 502 -16.36 10.32 -26.43
C ALA A 502 -15.75 8.94 -26.82
N GLY A 503 -15.80 8.58 -28.11
CA GLY A 503 -15.25 7.31 -28.63
C GLY A 503 -13.86 7.39 -29.28
N ALA A 504 -13.19 8.54 -29.11
CA ALA A 504 -11.83 8.76 -29.60
C ALA A 504 -10.82 8.56 -28.47
N LYS A 505 -9.63 8.06 -28.83
CA LYS A 505 -8.56 7.58 -27.93
C LYS A 505 -7.74 8.76 -27.39
N ALA A 506 -8.41 9.88 -27.11
CA ALA A 506 -7.81 11.18 -26.86
C ALA A 506 -6.94 11.21 -25.58
N ASN A 507 -7.17 10.31 -24.63
CA ASN A 507 -6.34 10.19 -23.42
C ASN A 507 -4.89 9.75 -23.74
N MET A 508 -4.65 9.15 -24.91
CA MET A 508 -3.29 8.90 -25.44
C MET A 508 -2.48 10.19 -25.66
N PHE A 509 -3.16 11.31 -25.89
CA PHE A 509 -2.54 12.59 -26.30
C PHE A 509 -2.73 13.71 -25.27
N VAL A 510 -3.52 13.50 -24.23
CA VAL A 510 -3.85 14.50 -23.20
C VAL A 510 -3.02 14.23 -21.95
N SER A 511 -2.16 15.18 -21.60
CA SER A 511 -1.44 15.19 -20.33
C SER A 511 -2.23 15.96 -19.25
N GLU A 512 -2.22 15.47 -18.01
CA GLU A 512 -2.79 16.15 -16.83
C GLU A 512 -1.69 16.63 -15.87
N LYS A 513 -1.89 17.80 -15.28
CA LYS A 513 -1.05 18.36 -14.21
C LYS A 513 -1.91 18.91 -13.08
N VAL A 514 -1.59 18.54 -11.84
CA VAL A 514 -2.37 18.88 -10.65
C VAL A 514 -1.53 19.73 -9.69
N THR A 515 -2.05 20.88 -9.29
CA THR A 515 -1.53 21.68 -8.17
C THR A 515 -2.56 21.73 -7.05
N LYS A 516 -2.20 21.22 -5.86
CA LYS A 516 -3.01 21.37 -4.64
C LYS A 516 -2.30 22.32 -3.68
N ASP A 517 -2.82 23.54 -3.57
CA ASP A 517 -2.33 24.56 -2.63
C ASP A 517 -3.22 24.60 -1.39
N VAL A 518 -2.61 24.42 -0.22
CA VAL A 518 -3.27 24.09 1.02
C VAL A 518 -2.97 25.17 2.06
N THR A 519 -4.01 25.75 2.63
CA THR A 519 -3.94 26.75 3.71
C THR A 519 -4.68 26.21 4.93
N VAL A 520 -3.99 26.15 6.06
CA VAL A 520 -4.61 25.81 7.35
C VAL A 520 -5.20 27.09 7.95
N ASN A 521 -6.49 27.07 8.24
CA ASN A 521 -7.25 28.18 8.79
C ASN A 521 -7.04 28.30 10.32
N GLY A 522 -7.37 29.45 10.90
CA GLY A 522 -7.21 29.69 12.34
C GLY A 522 -8.08 28.82 13.26
N ASP A 523 -9.13 28.20 12.73
CA ASP A 523 -9.98 27.22 13.44
C ASP A 523 -9.48 25.75 13.29
N GLY A 524 -8.34 25.57 12.60
CA GLY A 524 -7.73 24.29 12.29
C GLY A 524 -8.28 23.58 11.05
N THR A 525 -9.32 24.11 10.39
CA THR A 525 -9.83 23.55 9.12
C THR A 525 -8.86 23.82 7.97
N VAL A 526 -9.06 23.14 6.83
CA VAL A 526 -8.16 23.25 5.68
C VAL A 526 -8.88 23.86 4.47
N THR A 527 -8.43 25.01 3.99
CA THR A 527 -8.82 25.55 2.69
C THR A 527 -7.86 25.03 1.61
N THR A 528 -8.39 24.38 0.58
CA THR A 528 -7.61 23.95 -0.59
C THR A 528 -7.99 24.79 -1.81
N LYS A 529 -7.00 25.34 -2.52
CA LYS A 529 -7.10 25.71 -3.93
C LYS A 529 -6.49 24.60 -4.77
N LEU A 530 -7.32 23.87 -5.49
CA LEU A 530 -6.92 22.86 -6.47
C LEU A 530 -6.93 23.49 -7.87
N THR A 531 -5.92 23.20 -8.66
CA THR A 531 -5.85 23.56 -10.08
C THR A 531 -5.44 22.33 -10.86
N VAL A 532 -6.21 21.99 -11.88
CA VAL A 532 -5.93 20.87 -12.78
C VAL A 532 -5.83 21.42 -14.21
N ASP A 533 -4.71 21.18 -14.85
CA ASP A 533 -4.38 21.61 -16.21
C ASP A 533 -4.30 20.39 -17.13
N TRP A 534 -5.14 20.38 -18.17
CA TRP A 534 -5.05 19.40 -19.27
C TRP A 534 -4.47 20.05 -20.51
N LYS A 535 -3.60 19.33 -21.23
CA LYS A 535 -3.02 19.77 -22.50
C LYS A 535 -2.95 18.64 -23.52
N ASN A 536 -3.50 18.90 -24.71
CA ASN A 536 -3.35 18.06 -25.90
C ASN A 536 -2.46 18.79 -26.93
N PRO A 537 -1.15 18.47 -27.03
CA PRO A 537 -0.26 19.13 -27.99
C PRO A 537 -0.36 18.55 -29.42
N TYR A 538 -1.18 17.53 -29.66
CA TYR A 538 -1.24 16.81 -30.93
C TYR A 538 -2.37 17.32 -31.84
N GLN A 539 -2.18 17.17 -33.15
CA GLN A 539 -3.20 17.44 -34.16
C GLN A 539 -4.38 16.46 -34.05
N GLY A 540 -5.55 16.87 -34.50
CA GLY A 540 -6.71 15.97 -34.61
C GLY A 540 -6.49 14.92 -35.70
N SER A 541 -6.98 13.70 -35.46
CA SER A 541 -7.05 12.65 -36.47
C SER A 541 -8.15 12.94 -37.50
N ASP A 542 -7.98 12.42 -38.71
CA ASP A 542 -9.11 12.31 -39.64
C ASP A 542 -10.07 11.22 -39.15
N CYS A 543 -11.22 11.67 -38.63
CA CYS A 543 -12.31 10.84 -38.14
C CYS A 543 -13.43 10.64 -39.17
N GLY A 544 -13.21 10.99 -40.44
CA GLY A 544 -14.14 10.75 -41.52
C GLY A 544 -14.33 9.25 -41.78
N LEU A 545 -15.60 8.80 -41.81
CA LEU A 545 -15.91 7.40 -42.17
C LEU A 545 -15.58 7.10 -43.64
N GLU A 546 -15.72 8.10 -44.52
CA GLU A 546 -15.48 7.99 -45.96
C GLU A 546 -13.99 8.05 -46.33
N SER A 547 -13.17 8.74 -45.55
CA SER A 547 -11.71 8.82 -45.76
C SER A 547 -10.97 7.58 -45.25
N GLY A 548 -11.62 6.72 -44.46
CA GLY A 548 -11.04 5.47 -43.95
C GLY A 548 -9.91 5.65 -42.94
N GLY A 549 -9.83 6.85 -42.35
CA GLY A 549 -8.84 7.23 -41.33
C GLY A 549 -9.04 6.51 -40.00
N LEU A 550 -8.01 6.57 -39.15
CA LEU A 550 -8.05 6.03 -37.79
C LEU A 550 -8.29 7.18 -36.80
N CYS A 551 -9.48 7.22 -36.21
CA CYS A 551 -9.90 8.29 -35.29
C CYS A 551 -9.28 8.13 -33.89
N LEU A 552 -7.99 8.45 -33.74
CA LEU A 552 -7.28 8.39 -32.47
C LEU A 552 -7.47 9.67 -31.64
N ASN A 553 -7.13 10.84 -32.20
CA ASN A 553 -7.20 12.12 -31.49
C ASN A 553 -8.40 12.96 -31.94
N ALA A 554 -9.32 13.25 -31.02
CA ALA A 554 -10.47 14.14 -31.24
C ALA A 554 -10.78 14.87 -29.92
N PRO A 555 -11.75 15.80 -29.86
CA PRO A 555 -12.11 16.49 -28.62
C PRO A 555 -12.44 15.51 -27.48
N LEU A 556 -11.59 15.49 -26.44
CA LEU A 556 -11.82 14.74 -25.22
C LEU A 556 -13.00 15.38 -24.48
N ARG A 557 -14.12 14.64 -24.39
CA ARG A 557 -15.31 15.03 -23.61
C ARG A 557 -15.14 14.48 -22.19
N ASN A 558 -14.50 15.24 -21.30
CA ASN A 558 -14.13 14.77 -19.97
C ASN A 558 -15.23 15.07 -18.94
N TRP A 559 -15.83 14.01 -18.39
CA TRP A 559 -16.62 14.06 -17.16
C TRP A 559 -15.68 13.86 -15.98
N VAL A 560 -15.49 14.92 -15.18
CA VAL A 560 -14.50 14.96 -14.10
C VAL A 560 -15.19 15.03 -12.74
N ARG A 561 -14.71 14.20 -11.80
CA ARG A 561 -15.19 14.14 -10.41
C ARG A 561 -14.02 14.23 -9.46
N VAL A 562 -14.05 15.19 -8.55
CA VAL A 562 -13.03 15.40 -7.52
C VAL A 562 -13.59 14.93 -6.19
N TYR A 563 -13.08 13.82 -5.69
CA TYR A 563 -13.44 13.24 -4.39
C TYR A 563 -12.51 13.81 -3.31
N THR A 564 -13.12 14.27 -2.21
CA THR A 564 -12.49 14.94 -1.08
C THR A 564 -13.08 14.40 0.24
N PRO A 565 -12.51 14.67 1.42
CA PRO A 565 -13.06 14.17 2.68
C PRO A 565 -14.55 14.51 2.83
N SER A 566 -15.33 13.59 3.41
CA SER A 566 -16.78 13.80 3.58
C SER A 566 -17.07 15.04 4.45
N GLY A 567 -18.06 15.84 4.06
CA GLY A 567 -18.38 17.12 4.69
C GLY A 567 -17.49 18.31 4.25
N SER A 568 -16.70 18.14 3.18
CA SER A 568 -16.04 19.26 2.50
C SER A 568 -17.09 20.17 1.84
N LYS A 569 -16.76 21.44 1.63
CA LYS A 569 -17.69 22.43 1.06
C LYS A 569 -17.03 23.18 -0.09
N LEU A 570 -17.71 23.18 -1.24
CA LEU A 570 -17.33 23.99 -2.40
C LEU A 570 -17.48 25.48 -2.04
N VAL A 571 -16.41 26.24 -2.24
CA VAL A 571 -16.42 27.71 -2.13
C VAL A 571 -16.52 28.34 -3.52
N GLU A 572 -15.74 27.84 -4.48
CA GLU A 572 -15.70 28.36 -5.84
C GLU A 572 -15.26 27.28 -6.84
N SER A 573 -15.80 27.31 -8.06
CA SER A 573 -15.33 26.49 -9.19
C SER A 573 -15.36 27.29 -10.49
N ARG A 574 -14.34 27.09 -11.34
CA ARG A 574 -14.19 27.67 -12.68
C ARG A 574 -13.60 26.64 -13.64
N GLY A 575 -13.94 26.74 -14.92
CA GLY A 575 -13.39 25.90 -15.99
C GLY A 575 -14.29 24.76 -16.46
N THR A 576 -15.42 24.54 -15.80
CA THR A 576 -16.44 23.56 -16.20
C THR A 576 -17.56 24.19 -17.03
N GLN A 577 -18.16 23.39 -17.90
CA GLN A 577 -19.20 23.79 -18.85
C GLN A 577 -20.33 22.76 -18.93
N SER A 578 -21.52 23.20 -19.33
CA SER A 578 -22.65 22.34 -19.63
C SER A 578 -22.35 21.43 -20.84
N PRO A 579 -22.57 20.11 -20.77
CA PRO A 579 -22.36 19.20 -21.90
C PRO A 579 -23.42 19.33 -23.00
N LYS A 580 -24.49 20.12 -22.77
CA LYS A 580 -25.61 20.31 -23.70
C LYS A 580 -25.44 21.52 -24.62
N ASP A 581 -24.97 22.64 -24.06
CA ASP A 581 -24.87 23.95 -24.74
C ASP A 581 -23.54 24.68 -24.49
N SER A 582 -22.54 24.02 -23.88
CA SER A 582 -21.19 24.52 -23.65
C SER A 582 -21.06 25.82 -22.85
N LYS A 583 -22.12 26.28 -22.20
CA LYS A 583 -22.06 27.45 -21.30
C LYS A 583 -21.27 27.12 -20.03
N PRO A 584 -20.49 28.05 -19.47
CA PRO A 584 -19.85 27.86 -18.16
C PRO A 584 -20.88 27.54 -17.06
N VAL A 585 -20.57 26.55 -16.23
CA VAL A 585 -21.38 26.16 -15.06
C VAL A 585 -20.46 25.81 -13.90
N SER A 586 -20.86 26.13 -12.67
CA SER A 586 -20.18 25.63 -11.47
C SER A 586 -20.33 24.12 -11.33
N MET A 587 -19.42 23.50 -10.58
CA MET A 587 -19.47 22.07 -10.29
C MET A 587 -20.68 21.71 -9.41
N GLU A 588 -21.32 20.58 -9.69
CA GLU A 588 -22.33 19.98 -8.81
C GLU A 588 -21.64 19.37 -7.57
N THR A 589 -22.31 19.37 -6.42
CA THR A 589 -21.77 18.82 -5.16
C THR A 589 -22.73 17.78 -4.59
N TYR A 590 -22.22 16.59 -4.27
CA TYR A 590 -22.99 15.52 -3.62
C TYR A 590 -22.07 14.61 -2.79
N GLU A 591 -22.64 13.79 -1.90
CA GLU A 591 -21.90 12.74 -1.18
C GLU A 591 -22.00 11.41 -1.95
N SER A 592 -20.87 10.70 -2.08
CA SER A 592 -20.83 9.33 -2.63
C SER A 592 -19.59 8.60 -2.12
N LEU A 593 -19.67 7.29 -1.92
CA LEU A 593 -18.54 6.44 -1.46
C LEU A 593 -17.85 6.99 -0.19
N ASN A 594 -18.64 7.56 0.73
CA ASN A 594 -18.20 8.26 1.95
C ASN A 594 -17.17 9.37 1.65
N LYS A 595 -17.43 10.18 0.61
CA LYS A 595 -16.66 11.35 0.19
C LYS A 595 -17.61 12.47 -0.25
N THR A 596 -17.15 13.71 -0.09
CA THR A 596 -17.73 14.83 -0.84
C THR A 596 -17.19 14.78 -2.26
N VAL A 597 -18.07 14.80 -3.25
CA VAL A 597 -17.74 14.80 -4.68
C VAL A 597 -18.09 16.15 -5.28
N PHE A 598 -17.12 16.77 -5.96
CA PHE A 598 -17.37 17.88 -6.87
C PHE A 598 -17.36 17.35 -8.31
N GLU A 599 -18.48 17.45 -9.01
CA GLU A 599 -18.66 16.94 -10.37
C GLU A 599 -18.73 18.07 -11.40
N GLY A 600 -18.07 17.90 -12.54
CA GLY A 600 -18.20 18.80 -13.67
C GLY A 600 -17.87 18.16 -15.01
N PHE A 601 -17.93 18.97 -16.06
CA PHE A 601 -17.61 18.57 -17.42
C PHE A 601 -16.76 19.63 -18.12
N LEU A 602 -15.81 19.20 -18.94
CA LEU A 602 -14.97 20.07 -19.76
C LEU A 602 -14.58 19.38 -21.07
N ILE A 603 -14.08 20.16 -22.03
CA ILE A 603 -13.60 19.64 -23.32
C ILE A 603 -12.13 20.01 -23.53
N VAL A 604 -11.29 19.03 -23.87
CA VAL A 604 -9.91 19.26 -24.34
C VAL A 604 -9.86 18.97 -25.84
N ASN A 605 -9.84 20.03 -26.65
CA ASN A 605 -9.68 19.91 -28.10
C ASN A 605 -8.23 19.50 -28.46
N PRO A 606 -7.99 18.88 -29.63
CA PRO A 606 -6.65 18.79 -30.22
C PRO A 606 -5.99 20.17 -30.33
N LEU A 607 -4.67 20.24 -30.13
CA LEU A 607 -3.88 21.47 -29.91
C LEU A 607 -4.34 22.36 -28.72
N GLY A 608 -5.32 21.91 -27.94
CA GLY A 608 -6.00 22.71 -26.93
C GLY A 608 -5.50 22.47 -25.51
N THR A 609 -5.98 23.32 -24.62
CA THR A 609 -5.84 23.19 -23.16
C THR A 609 -7.19 23.37 -22.48
N ALA A 610 -7.34 22.78 -21.31
CA ALA A 610 -8.42 23.09 -20.37
C ALA A 610 -7.84 23.26 -18.97
N ARG A 611 -8.48 24.08 -18.14
CA ARG A 611 -8.09 24.30 -16.74
C ARG A 611 -9.32 24.25 -15.86
N LEU A 612 -9.29 23.41 -14.83
CA LEU A 612 -10.21 23.43 -13.71
C LEU A 612 -9.55 24.19 -12.56
N GLU A 613 -10.23 25.20 -12.02
CA GLU A 613 -9.87 25.81 -10.73
C GLU A 613 -10.99 25.56 -9.73
N LEU A 614 -10.63 25.06 -8.54
CA LEU A 614 -11.55 24.66 -7.49
C LEU A 614 -11.03 25.22 -6.15
N THR A 615 -11.87 25.89 -5.38
CA THR A 615 -11.58 26.24 -3.99
C THR A 615 -12.63 25.60 -3.08
N TYR A 616 -12.17 24.88 -2.07
CA TYR A 616 -13.03 24.18 -1.10
C TYR A 616 -12.43 24.21 0.31
N THR A 617 -13.31 24.14 1.32
CA THR A 617 -12.93 23.95 2.72
C THR A 617 -13.20 22.51 3.13
N SER A 618 -12.19 21.83 3.69
CA SER A 618 -12.25 20.47 4.22
C SER A 618 -12.37 20.50 5.76
N PRO A 619 -13.18 19.63 6.38
CA PRO A 619 -13.35 19.57 7.84
C PRO A 619 -12.15 18.94 8.58
N VAL A 620 -11.12 18.52 7.84
CA VAL A 620 -9.88 17.96 8.38
C VAL A 620 -9.19 18.95 9.29
N LYS A 621 -8.79 18.47 10.47
CA LYS A 621 -8.01 19.23 11.46
C LYS A 621 -6.61 18.67 11.60
N SER A 622 -5.59 19.51 11.41
CA SER A 622 -4.22 19.15 11.77
C SER A 622 -4.07 19.15 13.30
N THR A 623 -3.93 17.97 13.90
CA THR A 623 -3.91 17.79 15.36
C THR A 623 -2.51 17.73 15.97
N ASP A 624 -1.49 17.45 15.17
CA ASP A 624 -0.07 17.33 15.58
C ASP A 624 0.85 18.32 14.87
N GLY A 625 0.29 19.33 14.19
CA GLY A 625 1.02 20.31 13.40
C GLY A 625 1.55 19.78 12.06
N LYS A 626 1.23 18.53 11.68
CA LYS A 626 1.53 17.96 10.36
C LYS A 626 0.30 18.01 9.47
N TYR A 627 0.52 18.19 8.18
CA TYR A 627 -0.52 18.02 7.19
C TYR A 627 -0.39 16.63 6.53
N ARG A 628 -1.39 15.78 6.73
CA ARG A 628 -1.42 14.40 6.22
C ARG A 628 -2.40 14.30 5.06
N LEU A 629 -2.01 13.66 3.97
CA LEU A 629 -2.80 13.58 2.75
C LEU A 629 -2.62 12.21 2.09
N LEU A 630 -3.73 11.52 1.79
CA LEU A 630 -3.73 10.46 0.78
C LEU A 630 -4.13 11.04 -0.57
N ILE A 631 -3.29 10.84 -1.59
CA ILE A 631 -3.66 11.06 -2.98
C ILE A 631 -3.89 9.70 -3.62
N GLN A 632 -5.14 9.39 -3.95
CA GLN A 632 -5.52 8.10 -4.51
C GLN A 632 -5.49 8.19 -6.05
N LYS A 633 -4.66 7.36 -6.67
CA LYS A 633 -4.49 7.27 -8.13
C LYS A 633 -5.75 6.74 -8.80
N GLN A 634 -6.07 7.31 -9.97
CA GLN A 634 -7.04 6.73 -10.90
C GLN A 634 -6.40 5.54 -11.65
N PRO A 635 -7.07 4.38 -11.70
CA PRO A 635 -6.65 3.27 -12.56
C PRO A 635 -6.50 3.71 -14.03
N GLY A 636 -5.55 3.14 -14.77
CA GLY A 636 -5.32 3.48 -16.19
C GLY A 636 -4.63 4.82 -16.50
N THR A 637 -4.28 5.66 -15.53
CA THR A 637 -3.46 6.86 -15.81
C THR A 637 -1.95 6.60 -15.69
N ASP A 638 -1.14 7.19 -16.57
CA ASP A 638 0.30 6.90 -16.69
C ASP A 638 1.19 7.86 -15.86
N GLY A 639 0.79 8.16 -14.61
CA GLY A 639 1.62 8.87 -13.63
C GLY A 639 1.58 10.41 -13.72
N ASP A 640 0.40 11.00 -13.58
CA ASP A 640 0.15 12.44 -13.70
C ASP A 640 1.03 13.32 -12.76
N GLU A 641 1.36 14.54 -13.17
CA GLU A 641 2.28 15.42 -12.43
C GLU A 641 1.56 16.15 -11.28
N PHE A 642 1.87 15.81 -10.03
CA PHE A 642 1.31 16.44 -8.83
C PHE A 642 2.31 17.40 -8.16
N THR A 643 1.84 18.60 -7.82
CA THR A 643 2.56 19.62 -7.06
C THR A 643 1.77 20.02 -5.83
N ILE A 644 2.34 19.82 -4.63
CA ILE A 644 1.69 20.10 -3.35
C ILE A 644 2.35 21.31 -2.69
N LYS A 645 1.54 22.30 -2.33
CA LYS A 645 1.96 23.55 -1.68
C LYS A 645 1.28 23.70 -0.33
N LEU A 646 2.00 24.26 0.64
CA LEU A 646 1.46 24.65 1.95
C LEU A 646 1.72 26.15 2.14
N GLY A 647 0.66 26.95 2.12
CA GLY A 647 0.72 28.41 2.15
C GLY A 647 1.53 28.97 0.97
N ALA A 648 1.16 28.60 -0.27
CA ALA A 648 1.85 28.92 -1.53
C ALA A 648 3.30 28.42 -1.68
N LYS A 649 3.96 27.94 -0.62
CA LYS A 649 5.30 27.34 -0.71
C LYS A 649 5.21 25.89 -1.18
N GLU A 650 5.87 25.57 -2.28
CA GLU A 650 6.04 24.19 -2.76
C GLU A 650 6.72 23.30 -1.72
N ARG A 651 6.17 22.11 -1.51
CA ARG A 651 6.65 21.11 -0.54
C ARG A 651 7.07 19.81 -1.20
N LYS A 652 6.33 19.38 -2.22
CA LYS A 652 6.64 18.18 -2.98
C LYS A 652 6.10 18.30 -4.40
N LYS A 653 6.89 17.87 -5.37
CA LYS A 653 6.50 17.66 -6.76
C LYS A 653 6.89 16.24 -7.18
N PHE A 654 5.98 15.49 -7.80
CA PHE A 654 6.17 14.08 -8.15
C PHE A 654 5.16 13.59 -9.21
N ALA A 655 5.42 12.43 -9.81
CA ALA A 655 4.47 11.72 -10.67
C ALA A 655 3.64 10.72 -9.84
N LEU A 656 2.31 10.73 -9.98
CA LEU A 656 1.40 9.87 -9.22
C LEU A 656 1.29 8.47 -9.85
N ALA A 657 2.36 7.67 -9.78
CA ALA A 657 2.37 6.31 -10.31
C ALA A 657 1.55 5.31 -9.47
N ALA A 658 1.32 5.58 -8.18
CA ALA A 658 0.52 4.75 -7.28
C ALA A 658 -0.14 5.61 -6.18
N ASP A 659 -1.04 5.00 -5.40
CA ASP A 659 -1.63 5.63 -4.22
C ASP A 659 -0.52 6.14 -3.28
N THR A 660 -0.54 7.43 -2.97
CA THR A 660 0.59 8.11 -2.32
C THR A 660 0.16 8.83 -1.05
N GLU A 661 0.76 8.43 0.08
CA GLU A 661 0.63 9.10 1.36
C GLU A 661 1.70 10.17 1.55
N LEU A 662 1.30 11.34 2.03
CA LEU A 662 2.16 12.47 2.33
C LEU A 662 1.97 12.89 3.79
N SER A 663 3.07 13.24 4.45
CA SER A 663 3.10 13.87 5.76
C SER A 663 4.07 15.06 5.66
N LEU A 664 3.52 16.28 5.74
CA LEU A 664 4.19 17.55 5.43
C LEU A 664 4.20 18.53 6.61
#